data_AF-A0A9E5AI90-F1
#
_entry.id   AF-A0A9E5AI90-F1
#
_cell.length_a   1.000
_cell.length_b   1.000
_cell.length_c   1.000
_cell.angle_alpha   90.00
_cell.angle_beta   90.00
_cell.angle_gamma   90.00
#
_symmetry.space_group_name_H-M   'P 1'
#
loop_
_entity.id
_entity.type
_entity.pdbx_description
1 polymer ?
#
loop_
_entity_poly.entity_id
_entity_poly.type
_entity_poly.pdbx_seq_one_letter_code
_entity_poly.pdbx_strand_id
1 'polypeptide(L)'
;MNGRFVLPLRSRFLIYLPNHSWGAMNTPTSCKRRYIAFKALVCAAGGLFPAYATAATTTTIDAKADARVRQSNPTTNYATSDLMTSAATSGAIETYVKFSVAGVSGTVSSVKLRLYTTTTVNNGPGVYATSSSWTETGLTWNNRPAATSALLADVAATTKNKWIEWAVTGVTVDGTYSFVLRHQATSVSIFQAREAANKPQLVIIWDNSPCASLPNGAACTDSNVCTNGDTCQSGACVPGPALNCNDANGCTADSCNVTAGCVNTVQTGSCDLDSNKCTADTCSAGNCTPGGALVCADANACTDDSCNSTTGCVYTNNTAPCTADTNLCTLDMCGGGTCQIGPNSKCTDGNGCTTDTCDATTGACSYTTEAICGSETVLPFAATWKYLVTATAAPSGWATSSFADSAWPSGAAPLGYGVTGLGTTIGYGTKATTKYVTTYFRRKFSISKVSDYNQLLLTIKRDDGAVVYLNGSELYRTNMALGAVAYNTLAVADATGDNTRTFAVPVNLLILGQNQIAVELHQQAGNSSDLSFDLELGRKCGVPIGNAANEAFETKCDGLDNDCDGNTDLLMPYGANVCSTGQLGACGTGVFACLDGAKACLTAPQTAEAKNGVDDNCDGIVDNLASVPAKNLKIRVLMPHAMWSDSPTYAQGLIEMLEAAGVPYYALTKNSVEIATDWYTGFDTLADYPIVIIPGYLQDEMLAVWQMQKLTDYMSAGGIVVMFKPLGAAVGAFAGHTSFTNVTTARNVRIANNVPASLFLESPEEQDFLLSKDPAFSPVSLYTFGIDAAQNVTVWGNARDGAASLGAVFTRKPVGSGALYALGYDPLSFTWMRCYVNCFDPGRDILAVLFKAWLREAGGGHMGSKHTAPTTGPSIAIMSHDIDAPDSHNAGSEYGAAGAIQMAQAEQARGVKGSYMITTDYVTGYNNANLPTDLCNLGMCPVGGHSIQHLIGAGLPLGDCNVTKATYNTSVPTVCGETVVNLDILKAEIPGTPAILSWRCPYLSVHPNQFEVLALRGVRYDSSYAVGDLRSNFPLKADRWPYVDHVFKQQPLWEFPIVQEDGRGDVTNGVTTRVELQQANQKWFLNNWYYAALKNAANGAWNMTLVHPSYGVGVGPENTVWKIDTIAKFLDLLAPHGIHVSDMTSLADWWRARDEVKLGITWNGPYGYVGTITVGSLAIKNFGIEFSDNISSFTSNGGAATVAGRRVVFSGTLAANSSHTFTANVQ
;
A
#
# COMPACT_ATOMS: atom_id res chain seq x y z
N MET A 1 -11.76 -63.51 14.81
CA MET A 1 -11.46 -64.74 14.03
C MET A 1 -10.87 -64.34 12.67
N ASN A 2 -10.31 -65.30 11.92
CA ASN A 2 -9.70 -65.07 10.60
C ASN A 2 -10.78 -64.76 9.52
N GLY A 3 -10.45 -64.06 8.43
CA GLY A 3 -11.45 -63.89 7.33
C GLY A 3 -11.14 -62.91 6.18
N ARG A 4 -10.04 -63.14 5.46
CA ARG A 4 -9.63 -62.52 4.17
C ARG A 4 -10.73 -62.08 3.14
N PHE A 5 -10.45 -60.93 2.49
CA PHE A 5 -10.48 -60.63 1.03
C PHE A 5 -11.72 -60.09 0.26
N VAL A 6 -11.38 -59.39 -0.84
CA VAL A 6 -12.15 -58.95 -2.04
C VAL A 6 -12.89 -57.58 -2.02
N LEU A 7 -12.39 -56.67 -2.87
CA LEU A 7 -13.01 -55.46 -3.47
C LEU A 7 -13.53 -55.83 -4.89
N PRO A 8 -14.45 -55.10 -5.60
CA PRO A 8 -14.41 -53.63 -5.70
C PRO A 8 -15.71 -52.83 -6.02
N LEU A 9 -15.52 -51.49 -6.08
CA LEU A 9 -16.12 -50.49 -7.01
C LEU A 9 -17.50 -49.82 -6.79
N ARG A 10 -17.48 -48.51 -7.16
CA ARG A 10 -18.58 -47.52 -7.34
C ARG A 10 -19.10 -46.80 -6.08
N SER A 11 -19.80 -45.68 -6.31
CA SER A 11 -19.60 -44.44 -5.53
C SER A 11 -20.88 -43.66 -5.19
N ARG A 12 -20.75 -42.79 -4.17
CA ARG A 12 -21.55 -41.60 -3.79
C ARG A 12 -22.63 -41.74 -2.69
N PHE A 13 -22.33 -41.01 -1.60
CA PHE A 13 -23.19 -40.09 -0.80
C PHE A 13 -23.98 -40.58 0.44
N LEU A 14 -23.93 -39.69 1.45
CA LEU A 14 -24.87 -39.37 2.56
C LEU A 14 -24.83 -40.12 3.92
N ILE A 15 -24.46 -39.33 4.97
CA ILE A 15 -24.78 -39.36 6.43
C ILE A 15 -24.52 -40.68 7.22
N TYR A 16 -23.78 -40.72 8.35
CA TYR A 16 -24.16 -40.14 9.66
C TYR A 16 -23.00 -40.07 10.70
N LEU A 17 -23.26 -39.38 11.83
CA LEU A 17 -22.51 -39.29 13.11
C LEU A 17 -22.18 -40.67 13.74
N PRO A 18 -21.18 -40.85 14.67
CA PRO A 18 -21.19 -40.19 15.99
C PRO A 18 -19.86 -39.92 16.77
N ASN A 19 -20.00 -39.03 17.77
CA ASN A 19 -19.47 -38.99 19.15
C ASN A 19 -18.08 -39.60 19.48
N HIS A 20 -17.30 -38.89 20.34
CA HIS A 20 -17.10 -39.36 21.73
C HIS A 20 -16.57 -38.27 22.71
N SER A 21 -16.72 -38.62 24.00
CA SER A 21 -16.55 -37.87 25.26
C SER A 21 -15.14 -37.41 25.66
N TRP A 22 -15.08 -36.44 26.59
CA TRP A 22 -13.90 -35.72 27.15
C TRP A 22 -12.90 -36.52 28.02
N GLY A 23 -11.71 -35.92 28.17
CA GLY A 23 -10.72 -36.07 29.27
C GLY A 23 -9.95 -34.73 29.47
N ALA A 24 -9.23 -34.51 30.58
CA ALA A 24 -8.61 -33.20 30.92
C ALA A 24 -7.25 -33.33 31.66
N MET A 25 -6.45 -32.24 31.84
CA MET A 25 -5.51 -31.92 32.98
C MET A 25 -4.62 -30.64 32.79
N ASN A 26 -3.88 -30.17 33.83
CA ASN A 26 -3.30 -28.81 34.07
C ASN A 26 -1.95 -28.77 34.87
N THR A 27 -1.12 -27.71 35.07
CA THR A 27 -0.68 -26.43 34.38
C THR A 27 0.50 -25.76 35.17
N PRO A 28 1.54 -25.14 34.54
CA PRO A 28 2.61 -24.35 35.22
C PRO A 28 2.68 -22.82 34.87
N THR A 29 3.53 -22.02 35.58
CA THR A 29 3.58 -20.51 35.60
C THR A 29 5.00 -20.01 36.00
N SER A 30 5.50 -18.73 35.95
CA SER A 30 5.19 -17.37 35.42
C SER A 30 6.40 -16.40 35.70
N CYS A 31 6.36 -15.07 35.41
CA CYS A 31 6.60 -13.94 36.39
C CYS A 31 7.30 -12.59 35.94
N LYS A 32 6.49 -11.58 35.48
CA LYS A 32 6.51 -10.08 35.72
C LYS A 32 7.74 -9.22 35.24
N ARG A 33 7.88 -7.86 35.32
CA ARG A 33 7.11 -6.66 35.81
C ARG A 33 7.65 -5.27 35.30
N ARG A 34 6.85 -4.17 35.40
CA ARG A 34 7.18 -2.69 35.55
C ARG A 34 7.55 -1.81 34.30
N TYR A 35 7.22 -0.49 34.18
CA TYR A 35 6.12 0.39 34.70
C TYR A 35 6.19 1.90 34.21
N ILE A 36 5.04 2.64 34.07
CA ILE A 36 4.76 4.14 34.17
C ILE A 36 4.01 4.83 32.95
N ALA A 37 3.42 6.04 33.13
CA ALA A 37 2.29 6.66 32.34
C ALA A 37 2.30 8.24 32.34
N PHE A 38 1.18 8.90 31.91
CA PHE A 38 0.61 10.27 32.21
C PHE A 38 0.29 11.35 31.09
N LYS A 39 -1.02 11.52 30.74
CA LYS A 39 -1.95 12.73 30.66
C LYS A 39 -1.57 14.07 29.92
N ALA A 40 -2.44 14.96 29.38
CA ALA A 40 -3.91 15.18 29.06
C ALA A 40 -4.04 16.36 27.99
N LEU A 41 -5.10 17.03 27.46
CA LEU A 41 -6.61 17.05 27.39
C LEU A 41 -7.05 17.79 26.04
N VAL A 42 -8.07 18.65 25.70
CA VAL A 42 -9.35 19.28 26.20
C VAL A 42 -10.25 19.71 24.96
N CYS A 43 -11.60 19.81 25.08
CA CYS A 43 -12.70 20.33 24.19
C CYS A 43 -12.49 21.50 23.15
N ALA A 44 -13.41 21.85 22.20
CA ALA A 44 -14.59 21.19 21.53
C ALA A 44 -15.23 22.00 20.35
N ALA A 45 -15.90 21.29 19.40
CA ALA A 45 -16.94 21.68 18.40
C ALA A 45 -16.61 22.69 17.25
N GLY A 46 -17.34 22.78 16.11
CA GLY A 46 -18.31 21.84 15.47
C GLY A 46 -19.64 22.45 14.89
N GLY A 47 -19.97 22.26 13.60
CA GLY A 47 -21.31 22.55 13.01
C GLY A 47 -21.45 22.60 11.45
N LEU A 48 -22.57 22.05 10.93
CA LEU A 48 -23.24 22.22 9.59
C LEU A 48 -22.54 21.83 8.24
N PHE A 49 -23.37 21.21 7.37
CA PHE A 49 -23.25 21.05 5.90
C PHE A 49 -24.29 22.00 5.22
N PRO A 50 -24.17 22.49 3.96
CA PRO A 50 -24.31 21.63 2.76
C PRO A 50 -23.65 22.13 1.44
N ALA A 51 -24.00 21.43 0.34
CA ALA A 51 -23.95 21.80 -1.09
C ALA A 51 -22.60 21.80 -1.83
N TYR A 52 -22.60 21.12 -3.00
CA TYR A 52 -21.60 21.27 -4.05
C TYR A 52 -22.01 22.44 -4.97
N ALA A 53 -21.06 23.31 -5.30
CA ALA A 53 -21.25 24.37 -6.29
C ALA A 53 -20.67 23.96 -7.66
N THR A 54 -21.36 24.30 -8.75
CA THR A 54 -20.82 24.21 -10.11
C THR A 54 -19.75 25.28 -10.34
N ALA A 55 -18.71 24.96 -11.10
CA ALA A 55 -17.50 25.77 -11.17
C ALA A 55 -17.62 27.00 -12.09
N ALA A 56 -17.25 28.17 -11.57
CA ALA A 56 -17.11 29.40 -12.36
C ALA A 56 -15.81 29.40 -13.18
N THR A 57 -15.86 29.94 -14.40
CA THR A 57 -14.71 29.95 -15.33
C THR A 57 -13.65 30.96 -14.88
N THR A 58 -12.36 30.61 -14.94
CA THR A 58 -11.23 31.47 -14.57
C THR A 58 -10.31 31.75 -15.76
N THR A 59 -9.92 33.01 -15.95
CA THR A 59 -9.07 33.49 -17.06
C THR A 59 -7.88 34.27 -16.49
N THR A 60 -6.65 34.10 -17.02
CA THR A 60 -5.44 34.85 -16.61
C THR A 60 -4.80 35.54 -17.81
N ILE A 61 -4.40 36.80 -17.64
CA ILE A 61 -3.98 37.70 -18.72
C ILE A 61 -2.69 38.42 -18.30
N ASP A 62 -1.63 38.30 -19.12
CA ASP A 62 -0.36 39.01 -18.90
C ASP A 62 -0.44 40.51 -19.24
N ALA A 63 0.43 41.32 -18.62
CA ALA A 63 0.55 42.73 -18.94
C ALA A 63 1.09 42.96 -20.36
N LYS A 64 0.36 43.78 -21.11
CA LYS A 64 0.69 44.21 -22.48
C LYS A 64 1.75 45.32 -22.48
N ALA A 65 1.75 46.17 -21.45
CA ALA A 65 2.75 47.21 -21.25
C ALA A 65 2.88 47.58 -19.76
N ASP A 66 4.10 47.91 -19.33
CA ASP A 66 4.38 48.39 -17.97
C ASP A 66 5.61 49.32 -17.88
N ALA A 67 5.55 50.32 -17.01
CA ALA A 67 6.62 51.30 -16.84
C ALA A 67 6.56 52.01 -15.47
N ARG A 68 7.72 52.41 -14.94
CA ARG A 68 7.83 53.30 -13.77
C ARG A 68 8.10 54.75 -14.18
N VAL A 69 7.72 55.70 -13.34
CA VAL A 69 8.07 57.13 -13.50
C VAL A 69 8.47 57.75 -12.16
N ARG A 70 9.47 58.64 -12.17
CA ARG A 70 10.10 59.20 -10.97
C ARG A 70 10.10 60.73 -10.98
N GLN A 71 9.58 61.33 -9.91
CA GLN A 71 9.45 62.79 -9.74
C GLN A 71 10.77 63.55 -9.83
N SER A 72 11.85 63.00 -9.28
CA SER A 72 13.17 63.62 -9.28
C SER A 72 13.90 63.56 -10.63
N ASN A 73 13.42 62.74 -11.58
CA ASN A 73 13.97 62.62 -12.94
C ASN A 73 12.84 62.81 -13.97
N PRO A 74 12.22 64.00 -14.05
CA PRO A 74 10.84 64.11 -14.51
C PRO A 74 10.63 63.93 -16.02
N THR A 75 11.70 64.01 -16.81
CA THR A 75 11.72 63.79 -18.27
C THR A 75 12.27 62.41 -18.66
N THR A 76 12.68 61.58 -17.70
CA THR A 76 13.26 60.26 -17.98
C THR A 76 12.17 59.21 -18.17
N ASN A 77 12.24 58.47 -19.28
CA ASN A 77 11.51 57.23 -19.48
C ASN A 77 12.25 56.05 -18.83
N TYR A 78 11.50 55.09 -18.30
CA TYR A 78 12.03 53.86 -17.69
C TYR A 78 11.29 52.62 -18.21
N ALA A 79 11.07 52.52 -19.52
CA ALA A 79 10.67 51.26 -20.15
C ALA A 79 11.71 50.15 -19.87
N THR A 80 11.26 48.89 -19.94
CA THR A 80 12.08 47.67 -19.71
C THR A 80 12.93 47.70 -18.43
N SER A 81 12.47 48.41 -17.39
CA SER A 81 13.15 48.57 -16.11
C SER A 81 12.24 48.09 -14.98
N ASP A 82 12.81 47.45 -13.95
CA ASP A 82 12.05 46.99 -12.75
C ASP A 82 11.02 48.03 -12.27
N LEU A 83 9.80 47.59 -12.02
CA LEU A 83 8.74 48.46 -11.53
C LEU A 83 9.03 48.89 -10.10
N MET A 84 8.72 50.14 -9.73
CA MET A 84 9.08 50.70 -8.42
C MET A 84 8.07 51.75 -7.98
N THR A 85 7.71 51.76 -6.69
CA THR A 85 6.78 52.75 -6.11
C THR A 85 7.30 53.31 -4.78
N SER A 86 7.16 54.62 -4.56
CA SER A 86 7.51 55.30 -3.29
C SER A 86 6.76 56.62 -3.12
N ALA A 87 6.54 57.04 -1.87
CA ALA A 87 5.85 58.30 -1.55
C ALA A 87 6.68 59.58 -1.82
N ALA A 88 6.01 60.73 -1.77
CA ALA A 88 6.51 62.01 -2.28
C ALA A 88 7.70 62.65 -1.53
N THR A 89 7.94 62.32 -0.26
CA THR A 89 8.96 62.98 0.57
C THR A 89 10.41 62.66 0.16
N SER A 90 10.64 61.65 -0.69
CA SER A 90 11.94 61.32 -1.30
C SER A 90 11.96 61.54 -2.82
N GLY A 91 10.93 62.21 -3.36
CA GLY A 91 10.63 62.24 -4.80
C GLY A 91 9.86 60.99 -5.19
N ALA A 92 8.55 61.13 -5.39
CA ALA A 92 7.65 59.99 -5.61
C ALA A 92 8.02 59.17 -6.85
N ILE A 93 7.70 57.88 -6.78
CA ILE A 93 7.80 56.96 -7.91
C ILE A 93 6.45 56.24 -8.03
N GLU A 94 5.93 56.17 -9.26
CA GLU A 94 4.66 55.55 -9.59
C GLU A 94 4.89 54.47 -10.66
N THR A 95 4.21 53.33 -10.53
CA THR A 95 4.24 52.20 -11.48
C THR A 95 2.94 52.16 -12.26
N TYR A 96 3.02 52.01 -13.58
CA TYR A 96 1.88 51.87 -14.48
C TYR A 96 1.91 50.49 -15.13
N VAL A 97 0.76 49.81 -15.19
CA VAL A 97 0.57 48.50 -15.83
C VAL A 97 -0.70 48.52 -16.68
N LYS A 98 -0.71 47.82 -17.82
CA LYS A 98 -1.82 47.80 -18.78
C LYS A 98 -2.08 46.42 -19.37
N PHE A 99 -3.35 46.05 -19.46
CA PHE A 99 -3.86 44.75 -19.92
C PHE A 99 -4.87 44.96 -21.05
N SER A 100 -4.97 44.00 -21.99
CA SER A 100 -6.09 43.90 -22.93
C SER A 100 -6.86 42.62 -22.62
N VAL A 101 -8.10 42.78 -22.16
CA VAL A 101 -9.04 41.70 -21.81
C VAL A 101 -9.89 41.36 -23.05
N ALA A 102 -10.00 40.07 -23.33
CA ALA A 102 -10.80 39.51 -24.42
C ALA A 102 -11.35 38.13 -23.98
N GLY A 103 -12.57 37.79 -24.40
CA GLY A 103 -13.22 36.50 -24.13
C GLY A 103 -14.02 36.39 -22.84
N VAL A 104 -14.38 37.51 -22.19
CA VAL A 104 -15.18 37.53 -20.94
C VAL A 104 -16.60 38.03 -21.24
N SER A 105 -17.57 37.11 -21.31
CA SER A 105 -18.93 37.38 -21.79
C SER A 105 -20.06 37.17 -20.78
N GLY A 106 -19.74 36.83 -19.53
CA GLY A 106 -20.72 36.67 -18.43
C GLY A 106 -20.44 37.58 -17.23
N THR A 107 -21.24 37.44 -16.19
CA THR A 107 -21.15 38.20 -14.94
C THR A 107 -19.83 37.89 -14.22
N VAL A 108 -18.94 38.88 -14.16
CA VAL A 108 -17.66 38.76 -13.47
C VAL A 108 -17.88 38.72 -11.95
N SER A 109 -17.52 37.60 -11.33
CA SER A 109 -17.66 37.33 -9.89
C SER A 109 -16.40 37.70 -9.09
N SER A 110 -15.22 37.76 -9.74
CA SER A 110 -13.97 38.22 -9.10
C SER A 110 -12.93 38.69 -10.10
N VAL A 111 -12.13 39.69 -9.74
CA VAL A 111 -10.93 40.11 -10.49
C VAL A 111 -9.78 40.42 -9.55
N LYS A 112 -8.58 39.94 -9.89
CA LYS A 112 -7.33 40.18 -9.16
C LYS A 112 -6.23 40.67 -10.08
N LEU A 113 -5.66 41.83 -9.77
CA LEU A 113 -4.36 42.27 -10.30
C LEU A 113 -3.25 41.63 -9.45
N ARG A 114 -2.19 41.08 -10.05
CA ARG A 114 -1.02 40.56 -9.30
C ARG A 114 0.32 40.93 -9.91
N LEU A 115 1.27 41.28 -9.04
CA LEU A 115 2.66 41.61 -9.38
C LEU A 115 3.61 40.85 -8.47
N TYR A 116 4.77 40.43 -8.98
CA TYR A 116 5.78 39.72 -8.20
C TYR A 116 6.79 40.69 -7.57
N THR A 117 6.86 40.76 -6.24
CA THR A 117 7.75 41.71 -5.53
C THR A 117 9.15 41.14 -5.30
N THR A 118 10.17 41.99 -5.46
CA THR A 118 11.57 41.69 -5.09
C THR A 118 11.96 42.32 -3.74
N THR A 119 10.99 42.88 -3.01
CA THR A 119 11.18 43.63 -1.75
C THR A 119 10.13 43.28 -0.68
N THR A 120 10.55 43.37 0.59
CA THR A 120 9.67 43.27 1.76
C THR A 120 9.39 44.67 2.29
N VAL A 121 8.12 45.05 2.46
CA VAL A 121 7.71 46.31 3.10
C VAL A 121 6.50 46.11 4.02
N ASN A 122 6.50 46.81 5.16
CA ASN A 122 5.46 46.71 6.20
C ASN A 122 4.18 47.55 5.91
N ASN A 123 4.10 48.12 4.71
CA ASN A 123 2.92 48.73 4.11
C ASN A 123 3.16 48.71 2.60
N GLY A 124 2.17 48.37 1.77
CA GLY A 124 2.31 48.27 0.32
C GLY A 124 1.88 49.53 -0.44
N PRO A 125 1.84 49.46 -1.78
CA PRO A 125 1.23 50.47 -2.62
C PRO A 125 -0.26 50.14 -2.91
N GLY A 126 -1.08 51.20 -2.91
CA GLY A 126 -2.47 51.13 -3.34
C GLY A 126 -2.61 51.20 -4.86
N VAL A 127 -3.64 50.54 -5.38
CA VAL A 127 -3.97 50.45 -6.81
C VAL A 127 -5.11 51.41 -7.17
N TYR A 128 -4.95 52.12 -8.28
CA TYR A 128 -5.94 53.05 -8.84
C TYR A 128 -6.06 52.79 -10.35
N ALA A 129 -7.24 52.99 -10.95
CA ALA A 129 -7.36 53.01 -12.41
C ALA A 129 -6.69 54.27 -13.00
N THR A 130 -6.28 54.20 -14.26
CA THR A 130 -5.76 55.35 -15.01
C THR A 130 -6.07 55.23 -16.51
N SER A 131 -5.87 56.31 -17.28
CA SER A 131 -6.10 56.30 -18.73
C SER A 131 -5.18 55.30 -19.43
N SER A 132 -5.71 54.50 -20.35
CA SER A 132 -4.93 53.54 -21.16
C SER A 132 -4.12 54.16 -22.31
N SER A 133 -4.16 55.49 -22.47
CA SER A 133 -3.62 56.24 -23.62
C SER A 133 -2.08 56.34 -23.70
N TRP A 134 -1.36 56.08 -22.61
CA TRP A 134 0.12 56.18 -22.58
C TRP A 134 0.80 55.08 -23.41
N THR A 135 1.99 55.39 -23.94
CA THR A 135 2.91 54.39 -24.52
C THR A 135 4.08 54.15 -23.57
N GLU A 136 4.56 52.92 -23.51
CA GLU A 136 5.55 52.49 -22.52
C GLU A 136 6.89 53.21 -22.65
N THR A 137 7.42 53.27 -23.87
CA THR A 137 8.64 54.01 -24.24
C THR A 137 8.45 55.53 -24.26
N GLY A 138 7.21 56.02 -24.18
CA GLY A 138 6.87 57.45 -24.13
C GLY A 138 6.56 57.97 -22.73
N LEU A 139 6.38 57.10 -21.73
CA LEU A 139 5.93 57.48 -20.39
C LEU A 139 7.07 58.12 -19.56
N THR A 140 6.82 59.32 -19.06
CA THR A 140 7.72 60.09 -18.18
C THR A 140 6.90 60.69 -17.03
N TRP A 141 7.53 61.23 -15.99
CA TRP A 141 6.77 61.87 -14.90
C TRP A 141 5.89 63.03 -15.38
N ASN A 142 6.40 63.81 -16.35
CA ASN A 142 5.74 65.02 -16.86
C ASN A 142 4.51 64.75 -17.75
N ASN A 143 4.44 63.59 -18.41
CA ASN A 143 3.30 63.24 -19.28
C ASN A 143 2.49 62.02 -18.77
N ARG A 144 2.76 61.53 -17.54
CA ARG A 144 2.01 60.41 -16.98
C ARG A 144 0.53 60.76 -16.78
N PRO A 145 -0.41 59.84 -17.09
CA PRO A 145 -1.82 60.09 -16.82
C PRO A 145 -2.10 60.04 -15.31
N ALA A 146 -3.01 60.88 -14.84
CA ALA A 146 -3.47 60.85 -13.46
C ALA A 146 -4.23 59.56 -13.15
N ALA A 147 -4.35 59.22 -11.86
CA ALA A 147 -5.35 58.24 -11.43
C ALA A 147 -6.76 58.78 -11.77
N THR A 148 -7.58 57.93 -12.39
CA THR A 148 -8.96 58.26 -12.82
C THR A 148 -10.03 57.71 -11.88
N SER A 149 -9.63 56.97 -10.84
CA SER A 149 -10.49 56.46 -9.78
C SER A 149 -9.99 56.87 -8.39
N ALA A 150 -10.84 56.67 -7.39
CA ALA A 150 -10.38 56.49 -6.01
C ALA A 150 -9.50 55.22 -5.88
N LEU A 151 -8.94 55.00 -4.68
CA LEU A 151 -8.24 53.77 -4.33
C LEU A 151 -9.16 52.57 -4.54
N LEU A 152 -8.77 51.64 -5.43
CA LEU A 152 -9.55 50.44 -5.75
C LEU A 152 -9.26 49.31 -4.74
N ALA A 153 -7.99 49.15 -4.37
CA ALA A 153 -7.51 48.13 -3.45
C ALA A 153 -6.14 48.54 -2.88
N ASP A 154 -5.82 48.05 -1.69
CA ASP A 154 -4.53 48.25 -1.02
C ASP A 154 -4.07 46.97 -0.32
N VAL A 155 -2.78 46.86 -0.01
CA VAL A 155 -2.17 45.67 0.61
C VAL A 155 -1.28 46.07 1.78
N ALA A 156 -1.63 45.60 2.98
CA ALA A 156 -1.03 46.06 4.23
C ALA A 156 0.47 45.65 4.41
N ALA A 157 1.01 44.74 3.61
CA ALA A 157 2.43 44.41 3.57
C ALA A 157 2.78 43.69 2.25
N THR A 158 4.06 43.66 1.89
CA THR A 158 4.60 42.78 0.84
C THR A 158 5.78 41.98 1.36
N THR A 159 5.97 40.76 0.87
CA THR A 159 7.09 39.87 1.23
C THR A 159 7.90 39.55 -0.02
N LYS A 160 9.22 39.79 0.02
CA LYS A 160 10.14 39.52 -1.09
C LYS A 160 9.98 38.11 -1.67
N ASN A 161 10.08 38.02 -3.00
CA ASN A 161 9.98 36.79 -3.80
C ASN A 161 8.62 36.10 -3.69
N LYS A 162 7.53 36.89 -3.72
CA LYS A 162 6.13 36.42 -3.77
C LYS A 162 5.30 37.26 -4.73
N TRP A 163 4.22 36.66 -5.22
CA TRP A 163 3.09 37.39 -5.82
C TRP A 163 2.36 38.18 -4.73
N ILE A 164 2.04 39.44 -5.05
CA ILE A 164 1.15 40.31 -4.28
C ILE A 164 -0.11 40.49 -5.13
N GLU A 165 -1.28 40.24 -4.55
CA GLU A 165 -2.57 40.29 -5.26
C GLU A 165 -3.48 41.37 -4.68
N TRP A 166 -4.10 42.17 -5.55
CA TRP A 166 -5.10 43.18 -5.25
C TRP A 166 -6.43 42.79 -5.91
N ALA A 167 -7.51 42.67 -5.14
CA ALA A 167 -8.85 42.47 -5.70
C ALA A 167 -9.37 43.80 -6.30
N VAL A 168 -9.35 43.94 -7.63
CA VAL A 168 -9.65 45.21 -8.31
C VAL A 168 -11.07 45.22 -8.88
N THR A 169 -11.79 46.32 -8.71
CA THR A 169 -13.16 46.50 -9.23
C THR A 169 -13.15 47.28 -10.54
N GLY A 170 -14.20 47.08 -11.37
CA GLY A 170 -14.41 47.82 -12.62
C GLY A 170 -13.88 47.14 -13.90
N VAL A 171 -13.40 45.90 -13.83
CA VAL A 171 -13.15 45.05 -15.01
C VAL A 171 -14.33 44.08 -15.12
N THR A 172 -15.27 44.34 -16.04
CA THR A 172 -16.55 43.59 -16.13
C THR A 172 -16.89 43.11 -17.54
N VAL A 173 -16.13 43.54 -18.55
CA VAL A 173 -16.28 43.20 -19.97
C VAL A 173 -14.92 43.25 -20.66
N ASP A 174 -14.82 42.75 -21.88
CA ASP A 174 -13.65 42.91 -22.75
C ASP A 174 -13.27 44.40 -22.96
N GLY A 175 -11.96 44.69 -23.00
CA GLY A 175 -11.47 46.07 -23.03
C GLY A 175 -9.99 46.22 -22.66
N THR A 176 -9.44 47.43 -22.79
CA THR A 176 -8.04 47.72 -22.41
C THR A 176 -7.96 48.55 -21.14
N TYR A 177 -7.59 47.89 -20.05
CA TYR A 177 -7.58 48.43 -18.68
C TYR A 177 -6.15 48.79 -18.26
N SER A 178 -6.00 49.91 -17.55
CA SER A 178 -4.71 50.35 -17.01
C SER A 178 -4.83 50.75 -15.54
N PHE A 179 -3.80 50.40 -14.78
CA PHE A 179 -3.70 50.70 -13.36
C PHE A 179 -2.41 51.47 -13.06
N VAL A 180 -2.47 52.35 -12.07
CA VAL A 180 -1.30 52.98 -11.45
C VAL A 180 -1.21 52.56 -9.98
N LEU A 181 -0.01 52.12 -9.58
CA LEU A 181 0.32 51.77 -8.20
C LEU A 181 1.02 52.97 -7.55
N ARG A 182 0.53 53.39 -6.38
CA ARG A 182 1.02 54.56 -5.64
C ARG A 182 1.17 54.25 -4.16
N HIS A 183 2.32 54.58 -3.60
CA HIS A 183 2.64 54.29 -2.22
C HIS A 183 2.31 55.48 -1.31
N GLN A 184 1.55 55.25 -0.22
CA GLN A 184 1.17 56.30 0.73
C GLN A 184 2.20 56.51 1.86
N ALA A 185 3.21 55.65 1.97
CA ALA A 185 4.23 55.68 3.03
C ALA A 185 5.66 55.81 2.46
N THR A 186 6.62 56.18 3.30
CA THR A 186 8.03 56.46 2.91
C THR A 186 8.85 55.23 2.49
N SER A 187 8.23 54.05 2.43
CA SER A 187 8.85 52.80 1.97
C SER A 187 8.99 52.78 0.44
N VAL A 188 9.69 51.75 -0.07
CA VAL A 188 9.90 51.54 -1.51
C VAL A 188 9.56 50.09 -1.86
N SER A 189 8.54 49.86 -2.67
CA SER A 189 8.23 48.54 -3.22
C SER A 189 8.76 48.43 -4.64
N ILE A 190 9.49 47.35 -4.93
CA ILE A 190 10.03 46.99 -6.24
C ILE A 190 9.37 45.69 -6.71
N PHE A 191 8.93 45.66 -7.97
CA PHE A 191 8.30 44.50 -8.61
C PHE A 191 8.97 44.18 -9.94
N GLN A 192 8.87 42.92 -10.37
CA GLN A 192 9.33 42.51 -11.69
C GLN A 192 8.47 43.16 -12.80
N ALA A 193 9.13 43.68 -13.85
CA ALA A 193 8.50 44.19 -15.06
C ALA A 193 8.13 43.03 -16.02
N ARG A 194 7.36 43.30 -17.08
CA ARG A 194 6.86 42.27 -17.99
C ARG A 194 7.95 41.53 -18.79
N GLU A 195 9.14 42.11 -18.92
CA GLU A 195 10.32 41.47 -19.53
C GLU A 195 10.95 40.38 -18.63
N ALA A 196 10.55 40.30 -17.36
CA ALA A 196 11.03 39.29 -16.41
C ALA A 196 10.06 38.10 -16.28
N ALA A 197 10.57 36.98 -15.74
CA ALA A 197 9.85 35.71 -15.68
C ALA A 197 8.48 35.78 -14.96
N ASN A 198 8.35 36.57 -13.88
CA ASN A 198 7.10 36.76 -13.12
C ASN A 198 6.45 38.11 -13.45
N LYS A 199 6.21 38.32 -14.76
CA LYS A 199 5.52 39.48 -15.35
C LYS A 199 4.15 39.79 -14.70
N PRO A 200 3.72 41.06 -14.60
CA PRO A 200 2.42 41.42 -14.03
C PRO A 200 1.23 40.75 -14.73
N GLN A 201 0.21 40.34 -13.97
CA GLN A 201 -0.95 39.57 -14.44
C GLN A 201 -2.28 40.07 -13.90
N LEU A 202 -3.36 39.84 -14.64
CA LEU A 202 -4.75 40.08 -14.26
C LEU A 202 -5.54 38.76 -14.35
N VAL A 203 -6.21 38.36 -13.29
CA VAL A 203 -7.00 37.11 -13.17
C VAL A 203 -8.48 37.46 -13.00
N ILE A 204 -9.37 36.82 -13.75
CA ILE A 204 -10.81 37.12 -13.84
C ILE A 204 -11.62 35.82 -13.64
N ILE A 205 -12.76 35.87 -12.94
CA ILE A 205 -13.69 34.74 -12.71
C ILE A 205 -15.13 35.14 -13.05
N TRP A 206 -15.94 34.30 -13.72
CA TRP A 206 -17.28 34.69 -14.22
C TRP A 206 -18.33 33.55 -14.44
N ASP A 207 -19.63 33.91 -14.52
CA ASP A 207 -20.83 33.02 -14.63
C ASP A 207 -22.07 33.77 -15.25
N ASN A 208 -23.15 33.12 -15.73
CA ASN A 208 -24.19 33.78 -16.58
C ASN A 208 -25.70 33.39 -16.45
N SER A 209 -26.21 32.76 -15.38
CA SER A 209 -27.62 32.28 -15.31
C SER A 209 -28.65 33.25 -14.65
N PRO A 210 -29.95 33.31 -15.08
CA PRO A 210 -30.85 34.43 -14.73
C PRO A 210 -31.87 34.23 -13.59
N CYS A 211 -32.09 33.03 -13.04
CA CYS A 211 -33.34 32.72 -12.30
C CYS A 211 -33.16 32.36 -10.80
N ALA A 212 -32.05 32.81 -10.20
CA ALA A 212 -31.55 32.37 -8.89
C ALA A 212 -32.43 32.68 -7.64
N SER A 213 -33.64 33.23 -7.81
CA SER A 213 -34.50 33.68 -6.70
C SER A 213 -35.99 33.33 -6.82
N LEU A 214 -36.38 32.38 -7.68
CA LEU A 214 -37.77 31.97 -7.88
C LEU A 214 -37.99 30.46 -7.59
N PRO A 215 -39.13 30.06 -7.00
CA PRO A 215 -39.39 28.67 -6.62
C PRO A 215 -39.74 27.78 -7.83
N ASN A 216 -39.38 26.50 -7.74
CA ASN A 216 -39.60 25.53 -8.83
C ASN A 216 -41.08 25.43 -9.23
N GLY A 217 -41.34 25.44 -10.54
CA GLY A 217 -42.70 25.41 -11.12
C GLY A 217 -43.38 26.78 -11.21
N ALA A 218 -42.79 27.86 -10.69
CA ALA A 218 -43.26 29.21 -10.99
C ALA A 218 -43.04 29.54 -12.47
N ALA A 219 -44.00 30.21 -13.10
CA ALA A 219 -43.81 30.77 -14.43
C ALA A 219 -42.66 31.79 -14.40
N CYS A 220 -41.72 31.65 -15.33
CA CYS A 220 -40.72 32.67 -15.62
C CYS A 220 -40.92 33.15 -17.06
N THR A 221 -39.98 33.97 -17.53
CA THR A 221 -39.87 34.33 -18.93
C THR A 221 -38.41 34.63 -19.20
N ASP A 222 -37.84 33.98 -20.22
CA ASP A 222 -36.49 34.29 -20.74
C ASP A 222 -36.45 35.60 -21.54
N SER A 223 -37.58 36.33 -21.59
CA SER A 223 -37.85 37.53 -22.40
C SER A 223 -37.90 37.32 -23.91
N ASN A 224 -38.01 36.07 -24.37
CA ASN A 224 -38.15 35.71 -25.77
C ASN A 224 -39.64 35.46 -26.11
N VAL A 225 -40.22 36.22 -27.05
CA VAL A 225 -41.62 35.96 -27.49
C VAL A 225 -41.76 34.71 -28.37
N CYS A 226 -40.65 34.03 -28.66
CA CYS A 226 -40.57 32.82 -29.48
C CYS A 226 -40.50 31.52 -28.66
N THR A 227 -40.73 31.60 -27.36
CA THR A 227 -40.90 30.47 -26.42
C THR A 227 -42.21 30.67 -25.67
N ASN A 228 -42.91 29.58 -25.32
CA ASN A 228 -44.26 29.69 -24.78
C ASN A 228 -44.46 28.76 -23.56
N GLY A 229 -44.55 29.36 -22.37
CA GLY A 229 -44.84 28.66 -21.11
C GLY A 229 -43.64 28.32 -20.24
N ASP A 230 -42.60 29.14 -20.23
CA ASP A 230 -41.36 28.95 -19.46
C ASP A 230 -41.61 28.79 -17.94
N THR A 231 -40.83 27.93 -17.28
CA THR A 231 -40.95 27.70 -15.83
C THR A 231 -39.61 27.55 -15.11
N CYS A 232 -39.58 27.96 -13.85
CA CYS A 232 -38.40 27.88 -12.99
C CYS A 232 -38.12 26.41 -12.60
N GLN A 233 -36.87 25.96 -12.71
CA GLN A 233 -36.38 24.79 -11.97
C GLN A 233 -34.98 25.06 -11.40
N SER A 234 -34.86 24.88 -10.09
CA SER A 234 -33.61 24.83 -9.33
C SER A 234 -32.70 26.06 -9.52
N GLY A 235 -33.30 27.24 -9.67
CA GLY A 235 -32.59 28.50 -9.90
C GLY A 235 -32.29 28.85 -11.37
N ALA A 236 -32.76 28.04 -12.32
CA ALA A 236 -32.74 28.34 -13.76
C ALA A 236 -34.16 28.56 -14.30
N CYS A 237 -34.31 29.42 -15.31
CA CYS A 237 -35.56 29.55 -16.07
C CYS A 237 -35.45 28.59 -17.27
N VAL A 238 -36.38 27.65 -17.37
CA VAL A 238 -36.38 26.62 -18.40
C VAL A 238 -37.43 27.01 -19.45
N PRO A 239 -37.02 27.35 -20.69
CA PRO A 239 -37.95 27.82 -21.71
C PRO A 239 -38.96 26.74 -22.10
N GLY A 240 -40.19 27.18 -22.38
CA GLY A 240 -41.25 26.34 -22.94
C GLY A 240 -41.01 26.00 -24.42
N PRO A 241 -41.90 25.21 -25.04
CA PRO A 241 -41.80 24.88 -26.46
C PRO A 241 -41.67 26.12 -27.35
N ALA A 242 -40.78 26.05 -28.34
CA ALA A 242 -40.56 27.14 -29.27
C ALA A 242 -41.78 27.41 -30.16
N LEU A 243 -42.07 28.69 -30.41
CA LEU A 243 -43.14 29.16 -31.27
C LEU A 243 -42.75 28.91 -32.74
N ASN A 244 -43.39 27.94 -33.38
CA ASN A 244 -43.10 27.61 -34.78
C ASN A 244 -43.63 28.71 -35.72
N CYS A 245 -42.72 29.40 -36.40
CA CYS A 245 -43.00 30.48 -37.34
C CYS A 245 -42.77 30.11 -38.81
N ASN A 246 -42.36 28.87 -39.09
CA ASN A 246 -42.11 28.35 -40.43
C ASN A 246 -43.44 28.17 -41.18
N ASP A 247 -43.64 28.89 -42.29
CA ASP A 247 -44.78 28.73 -43.20
C ASP A 247 -44.58 27.58 -44.21
N ALA A 248 -43.41 26.93 -44.15
CA ALA A 248 -42.97 25.77 -44.91
C ALA A 248 -42.61 26.05 -46.39
N ASN A 249 -42.43 27.32 -46.80
CA ASN A 249 -41.82 27.65 -48.08
C ASN A 249 -40.29 27.83 -47.95
N GLY A 250 -39.51 26.86 -48.43
CA GLY A 250 -38.03 26.94 -48.45
C GLY A 250 -37.40 28.06 -49.29
N CYS A 251 -38.21 28.92 -49.94
CA CYS A 251 -37.77 30.16 -50.59
C CYS A 251 -38.19 31.45 -49.85
N THR A 252 -38.78 31.34 -48.66
CA THR A 252 -38.85 32.40 -47.65
C THR A 252 -37.96 32.05 -46.46
N ALA A 253 -37.21 33.05 -45.98
CA ALA A 253 -36.47 32.94 -44.75
C ALA A 253 -37.39 33.32 -43.59
N ASP A 254 -37.87 32.30 -42.91
CA ASP A 254 -38.84 32.40 -41.83
C ASP A 254 -38.12 32.46 -40.50
N SER A 255 -38.38 33.53 -39.74
CA SER A 255 -37.67 33.80 -38.50
C SER A 255 -38.67 34.22 -37.42
N CYS A 256 -38.61 33.58 -36.25
CA CYS A 256 -39.25 34.16 -35.09
C CYS A 256 -38.35 35.26 -34.54
N ASN A 257 -38.75 36.51 -34.71
CA ASN A 257 -38.11 37.65 -34.10
C ASN A 257 -38.48 37.70 -32.61
N VAL A 258 -37.48 37.64 -31.74
CA VAL A 258 -37.62 37.53 -30.27
C VAL A 258 -38.40 38.67 -29.59
N THR A 259 -38.80 39.72 -30.32
CA THR A 259 -39.66 40.80 -29.84
C THR A 259 -40.91 41.03 -30.71
N ALA A 260 -40.91 40.62 -31.98
CA ALA A 260 -42.01 40.87 -32.93
C ALA A 260 -42.81 39.63 -33.36
N GLY A 261 -42.38 38.41 -33.00
CA GLY A 261 -42.98 37.17 -33.45
C GLY A 261 -42.54 36.76 -34.87
N CYS A 262 -43.38 36.02 -35.58
CA CYS A 262 -43.04 35.43 -36.88
C CYS A 262 -42.86 36.47 -38.00
N VAL A 263 -41.72 36.44 -38.70
CA VAL A 263 -41.37 37.32 -39.83
C VAL A 263 -40.70 36.51 -40.95
N ASN A 264 -41.36 36.48 -42.10
CA ASN A 264 -41.07 35.56 -43.21
C ASN A 264 -40.72 36.36 -44.48
N THR A 265 -39.54 36.15 -45.08
CA THR A 265 -38.95 37.07 -46.07
C THR A 265 -38.42 36.35 -47.31
N VAL A 266 -38.95 36.65 -48.50
CA VAL A 266 -38.61 35.96 -49.77
C VAL A 266 -37.13 36.12 -50.14
N GLN A 267 -36.48 35.04 -50.59
CA GLN A 267 -35.08 35.02 -51.03
C GLN A 267 -34.87 34.41 -52.42
N THR A 268 -33.68 34.63 -52.98
CA THR A 268 -33.18 34.01 -54.22
C THR A 268 -31.78 33.45 -53.97
N GLY A 269 -31.60 32.15 -54.20
CA GLY A 269 -30.37 31.41 -53.87
C GLY A 269 -30.61 29.91 -53.97
N SER A 270 -29.77 29.10 -53.33
CA SER A 270 -30.08 27.68 -53.12
C SER A 270 -31.26 27.53 -52.16
N CYS A 271 -32.16 26.60 -52.47
CA CYS A 271 -33.13 26.05 -51.52
C CYS A 271 -32.77 24.60 -51.24
N ASP A 272 -33.69 23.90 -50.60
CA ASP A 272 -33.59 22.50 -50.27
C ASP A 272 -35.02 21.95 -50.30
N LEU A 273 -35.40 21.22 -51.36
CA LEU A 273 -36.78 20.76 -51.59
C LEU A 273 -37.04 19.40 -50.93
N ASP A 274 -35.99 18.64 -50.63
CA ASP A 274 -36.04 17.33 -49.96
C ASP A 274 -35.41 17.30 -48.56
N SER A 275 -34.96 18.45 -48.03
CA SER A 275 -34.25 18.60 -46.73
C SER A 275 -32.93 17.84 -46.66
N ASN A 276 -32.22 17.81 -47.79
CA ASN A 276 -30.95 17.14 -47.99
C ASN A 276 -29.93 18.12 -48.59
N LYS A 277 -29.01 18.62 -47.76
CA LYS A 277 -27.89 19.48 -48.19
C LYS A 277 -26.85 18.79 -49.08
N CYS A 278 -27.13 17.57 -49.52
CA CYS A 278 -26.41 16.86 -50.57
C CYS A 278 -27.13 16.90 -51.93
N THR A 279 -28.16 17.74 -52.08
CA THR A 279 -28.83 18.09 -53.34
C THR A 279 -28.82 19.62 -53.51
N ALA A 280 -28.37 20.11 -54.68
CA ALA A 280 -28.10 21.53 -54.91
C ALA A 280 -29.31 22.28 -55.52
N ASP A 281 -30.45 22.23 -54.84
CA ASP A 281 -31.71 22.81 -55.28
C ASP A 281 -31.66 24.35 -55.32
N THR A 282 -32.43 25.00 -56.20
CA THR A 282 -32.37 26.46 -56.39
C THR A 282 -33.74 27.15 -56.46
N CYS A 283 -33.86 28.27 -55.73
CA CYS A 283 -35.00 29.17 -55.75
C CYS A 283 -34.98 30.03 -57.01
N SER A 284 -36.07 30.02 -57.76
CA SER A 284 -36.35 31.02 -58.79
C SER A 284 -37.71 31.66 -58.52
N ALA A 285 -37.72 32.99 -58.41
CA ALA A 285 -38.92 33.81 -58.18
C ALA A 285 -39.81 33.33 -57.00
N GLY A 286 -39.21 32.86 -55.90
CA GLY A 286 -39.93 32.44 -54.69
C GLY A 286 -40.47 31.01 -54.69
N ASN A 287 -40.12 30.18 -55.68
CA ASN A 287 -40.36 28.73 -55.67
C ASN A 287 -39.06 27.95 -55.88
N CYS A 288 -38.96 26.79 -55.23
CA CYS A 288 -37.78 25.92 -55.28
C CYS A 288 -37.81 24.97 -56.50
N THR A 289 -36.64 24.61 -57.04
CA THR A 289 -36.51 23.64 -58.14
C THR A 289 -35.35 22.66 -57.89
N PRO A 290 -35.53 21.34 -58.09
CA PRO A 290 -34.51 20.33 -57.77
C PRO A 290 -33.23 20.43 -58.60
N GLY A 291 -32.08 20.27 -57.92
CA GLY A 291 -30.74 20.28 -58.49
C GLY A 291 -30.04 18.92 -58.41
N GLY A 292 -28.82 18.87 -58.95
CA GLY A 292 -28.00 17.65 -58.90
C GLY A 292 -27.41 17.38 -57.51
N ALA A 293 -27.00 16.13 -57.28
CA ALA A 293 -26.31 15.76 -56.05
C ALA A 293 -24.99 16.54 -55.88
N LEU A 294 -24.77 17.08 -54.69
CA LEU A 294 -23.60 17.89 -54.33
C LEU A 294 -22.37 16.98 -54.17
N VAL A 295 -21.51 16.96 -55.19
CA VAL A 295 -20.22 16.27 -55.13
C VAL A 295 -19.29 17.08 -54.23
N CYS A 296 -19.11 16.60 -53.00
CA CYS A 296 -18.38 17.36 -51.99
C CYS A 296 -16.86 17.33 -52.14
N ALA A 297 -16.27 16.33 -52.79
CA ALA A 297 -14.83 16.10 -52.78
C ALA A 297 -14.00 17.37 -53.06
N ASP A 298 -13.20 17.81 -52.10
CA ASP A 298 -12.34 19.00 -52.23
C ASP A 298 -11.00 18.70 -52.93
N ALA A 299 -10.78 17.40 -53.20
CA ALA A 299 -9.60 16.79 -53.82
C ALA A 299 -8.34 16.76 -52.95
N ASN A 300 -8.46 17.01 -51.65
CA ASN A 300 -7.44 16.78 -50.65
C ASN A 300 -7.54 15.34 -50.13
N ALA A 301 -6.54 14.50 -50.40
CA ALA A 301 -6.49 13.15 -49.84
C ALA A 301 -6.46 13.12 -48.29
N CYS A 302 -6.23 14.28 -47.67
CA CYS A 302 -6.13 14.47 -46.22
C CYS A 302 -7.40 14.91 -45.51
N THR A 303 -8.53 14.84 -46.20
CA THR A 303 -9.85 14.99 -45.60
C THR A 303 -10.76 13.83 -46.02
N ASP A 304 -11.52 13.31 -45.06
CA ASP A 304 -12.57 12.33 -45.33
C ASP A 304 -13.83 13.08 -45.76
N ASP A 305 -13.91 13.33 -47.06
CA ASP A 305 -14.92 14.19 -47.71
C ASP A 305 -16.30 13.53 -47.76
N SER A 306 -17.07 13.71 -46.69
CA SER A 306 -18.44 13.20 -46.60
C SER A 306 -19.46 14.30 -46.85
N CYS A 307 -20.46 14.04 -47.69
CA CYS A 307 -21.65 14.88 -47.71
C CYS A 307 -22.63 14.40 -46.63
N ASN A 308 -22.91 15.26 -45.67
CA ASN A 308 -23.91 15.04 -44.64
C ASN A 308 -25.20 15.79 -45.00
N SER A 309 -26.33 15.09 -45.07
CA SER A 309 -27.61 15.67 -45.52
C SER A 309 -28.11 16.85 -44.67
N THR A 310 -27.61 17.03 -43.44
CA THR A 310 -28.01 18.12 -42.54
C THR A 310 -27.03 19.29 -42.54
N THR A 311 -25.72 19.03 -42.70
CA THR A 311 -24.65 20.05 -42.61
C THR A 311 -24.00 20.41 -43.94
N GLY A 312 -24.24 19.65 -45.01
CA GLY A 312 -23.56 19.79 -46.31
C GLY A 312 -22.22 19.05 -46.34
N CYS A 313 -21.27 19.56 -47.11
CA CYS A 313 -19.93 18.97 -47.21
C CYS A 313 -19.15 19.09 -45.90
N VAL A 314 -18.62 17.97 -45.41
CA VAL A 314 -17.82 17.87 -44.19
C VAL A 314 -16.47 17.28 -44.54
N TYR A 315 -15.42 18.09 -44.41
CA TYR A 315 -14.03 17.75 -44.67
C TYR A 315 -13.34 17.49 -43.34
N THR A 316 -13.36 16.23 -42.89
CA THR A 316 -12.75 15.87 -41.61
C THR A 316 -11.28 15.56 -41.85
N ASN A 317 -10.37 16.36 -41.30
CA ASN A 317 -8.92 16.10 -41.37
C ASN A 317 -8.63 14.66 -40.95
N ASN A 318 -8.24 13.82 -41.91
CA ASN A 318 -7.90 12.43 -41.66
C ASN A 318 -6.39 12.31 -41.39
N THR A 319 -5.96 11.10 -41.03
CA THR A 319 -4.53 10.71 -40.99
C THR A 319 -4.26 9.61 -41.99
N ALA A 320 -4.94 9.65 -43.15
CA ALA A 320 -4.82 8.65 -44.19
C ALA A 320 -3.47 8.74 -44.91
N PRO A 321 -3.05 7.67 -45.63
CA PRO A 321 -2.00 7.76 -46.62
C PRO A 321 -2.41 8.65 -47.78
N CYS A 322 -1.50 9.52 -48.19
CA CYS A 322 -1.64 10.41 -49.34
C CYS A 322 -0.42 10.25 -50.26
N THR A 323 -0.25 11.18 -51.21
CA THR A 323 0.97 11.30 -52.03
C THR A 323 1.28 12.79 -52.24
N ALA A 324 2.34 13.27 -51.61
CA ALA A 324 2.90 14.61 -51.77
C ALA A 324 4.03 14.63 -52.82
N ASP A 325 4.64 13.47 -53.10
CA ASP A 325 5.53 13.29 -54.26
C ASP A 325 5.16 12.04 -55.10
N THR A 326 6.04 11.65 -56.03
CA THR A 326 5.84 10.53 -56.98
C THR A 326 6.66 9.28 -56.65
N ASN A 327 7.28 9.20 -55.47
CA ASN A 327 8.00 8.04 -54.98
C ASN A 327 6.99 7.08 -54.32
N LEU A 328 6.78 5.90 -54.89
CA LEU A 328 5.82 4.96 -54.33
C LEU A 328 6.26 4.30 -53.01
N CYS A 329 7.42 4.66 -52.45
CA CYS A 329 8.01 4.10 -51.22
C CYS A 329 8.06 5.01 -50.00
N THR A 330 7.78 6.31 -50.16
CA THR A 330 7.36 7.14 -49.02
C THR A 330 5.93 6.75 -48.63
N LEU A 331 5.66 6.72 -47.33
CA LEU A 331 4.30 6.69 -46.81
C LEU A 331 3.94 8.12 -46.39
N ASP A 332 3.63 8.95 -47.38
CA ASP A 332 3.15 10.30 -47.14
C ASP A 332 1.84 10.22 -46.36
N MET A 333 1.74 10.98 -45.29
CA MET A 333 0.59 10.92 -44.38
C MET A 333 0.00 12.30 -44.11
N CYS A 334 -1.28 12.27 -43.81
CA CYS A 334 -2.08 13.46 -43.61
C CYS A 334 -1.88 14.04 -42.21
N GLY A 335 -1.26 15.23 -42.17
CA GLY A 335 -0.96 15.98 -40.95
C GLY A 335 -1.64 17.34 -40.99
N GLY A 336 -2.53 17.60 -40.03
CA GLY A 336 -3.20 18.90 -39.89
C GLY A 336 -4.09 19.29 -41.08
N GLY A 337 -4.56 18.33 -41.88
CA GLY A 337 -5.33 18.57 -43.12
C GLY A 337 -4.47 18.80 -44.36
N THR A 338 -3.17 18.51 -44.30
CA THR A 338 -2.24 18.61 -45.45
C THR A 338 -1.41 17.36 -45.61
N CYS A 339 -1.08 16.98 -46.85
CA CYS A 339 -0.22 15.84 -47.11
C CYS A 339 1.24 16.20 -46.82
N GLN A 340 1.87 15.47 -45.90
CA GLN A 340 3.27 15.65 -45.52
C GLN A 340 4.10 14.50 -46.09
N ILE A 341 5.23 14.81 -46.73
CA ILE A 341 6.13 13.77 -47.27
C ILE A 341 6.64 12.92 -46.10
N GLY A 342 6.38 11.62 -46.17
CA GLY A 342 6.71 10.68 -45.11
C GLY A 342 8.16 10.22 -45.16
N PRO A 343 8.66 9.54 -44.10
CA PRO A 343 9.85 8.73 -44.22
C PRO A 343 9.65 7.64 -45.31
N ASN A 344 10.76 7.20 -45.89
CA ASN A 344 10.78 6.21 -46.99
C ASN A 344 10.60 4.77 -46.43
N SER A 345 9.46 4.54 -45.77
CA SER A 345 9.19 3.39 -44.88
C SER A 345 7.91 2.62 -45.21
N LYS A 346 7.31 2.82 -46.39
CA LYS A 346 6.00 2.24 -46.75
C LYS A 346 5.96 0.71 -46.75
N CYS A 347 7.12 0.08 -46.88
CA CYS A 347 7.28 -1.37 -46.91
C CYS A 347 8.01 -1.92 -45.69
N THR A 348 7.96 -1.26 -44.53
CA THR A 348 8.47 -1.91 -43.31
C THR A 348 7.47 -2.91 -42.75
N ASP A 349 7.95 -4.09 -42.33
CA ASP A 349 7.12 -5.08 -41.61
C ASP A 349 7.11 -4.85 -40.09
N GLY A 350 7.86 -3.87 -39.59
CA GLY A 350 7.99 -3.54 -38.17
C GLY A 350 9.00 -4.39 -37.41
N ASN A 351 9.82 -5.19 -38.11
CA ASN A 351 10.84 -6.05 -37.52
C ASN A 351 12.24 -5.62 -37.98
N GLY A 352 13.07 -5.14 -37.05
CA GLY A 352 14.46 -4.70 -37.34
C GLY A 352 15.39 -5.82 -37.84
N CYS A 353 14.94 -7.07 -37.85
CA CYS A 353 15.67 -8.22 -38.41
C CYS A 353 15.54 -8.37 -39.93
N THR A 354 14.65 -7.62 -40.59
CA THR A 354 14.30 -7.80 -42.02
C THR A 354 14.87 -6.69 -42.89
N THR A 355 15.33 -7.01 -44.11
CA THR A 355 15.77 -6.00 -45.08
C THR A 355 14.60 -5.62 -45.98
N ASP A 356 13.93 -4.55 -45.58
CA ASP A 356 12.67 -4.06 -46.14
C ASP A 356 12.91 -3.16 -47.36
N THR A 357 12.82 -3.73 -48.56
CA THR A 357 13.04 -3.00 -49.81
C THR A 357 11.75 -2.70 -50.54
N CYS A 358 11.72 -1.54 -51.21
CA CYS A 358 10.58 -1.05 -51.97
C CYS A 358 11.05 -0.47 -53.31
N ASP A 359 10.35 -0.81 -54.39
CA ASP A 359 10.56 -0.20 -55.70
C ASP A 359 9.78 1.12 -55.83
N ALA A 360 10.51 2.24 -55.86
CA ALA A 360 9.96 3.60 -55.98
C ALA A 360 9.03 3.83 -57.18
N THR A 361 9.11 2.95 -58.19
CA THR A 361 8.35 3.01 -59.45
C THR A 361 7.11 2.11 -59.47
N THR A 362 7.05 1.07 -58.63
CA THR A 362 5.91 0.12 -58.60
C THR A 362 5.23 -0.03 -57.25
N GLY A 363 5.84 0.44 -56.17
CA GLY A 363 5.32 0.33 -54.80
C GLY A 363 5.32 -1.11 -54.25
N ALA A 364 5.99 -2.04 -54.92
CA ALA A 364 6.07 -3.43 -54.49
C ALA A 364 7.08 -3.60 -53.34
N CYS A 365 6.62 -4.18 -52.23
CA CYS A 365 7.44 -4.49 -51.07
C CYS A 365 8.14 -5.85 -51.22
N SER A 366 9.42 -5.91 -50.86
CA SER A 366 10.20 -7.16 -50.79
C SER A 366 10.86 -7.29 -49.42
N TYR A 367 10.34 -8.22 -48.63
CA TYR A 367 10.79 -8.56 -47.28
C TYR A 367 11.78 -9.73 -47.37
N THR A 368 13.05 -9.44 -47.67
CA THR A 368 14.07 -10.48 -47.84
C THR A 368 14.89 -10.65 -46.58
N THR A 369 14.79 -11.83 -45.95
CA THR A 369 15.82 -12.34 -45.04
C THR A 369 17.05 -12.73 -45.87
N GLU A 370 17.97 -11.79 -46.10
CA GLU A 370 19.17 -12.03 -46.90
C GLU A 370 20.09 -13.08 -46.26
N ALA A 371 20.21 -14.23 -46.90
CA ALA A 371 21.17 -15.28 -46.54
C ALA A 371 22.59 -14.93 -47.05
N ILE A 372 23.19 -13.87 -46.50
CA ILE A 372 24.55 -13.39 -46.78
C ILE A 372 25.24 -13.14 -45.42
N CYS A 373 26.47 -13.55 -45.13
CA CYS A 373 27.56 -14.04 -45.98
C CYS A 373 28.15 -15.38 -45.49
N GLY A 374 29.33 -15.76 -46.01
CA GLY A 374 30.07 -16.96 -45.61
C GLY A 374 30.73 -16.85 -44.22
N SER A 375 31.15 -18.00 -43.68
CA SER A 375 31.82 -18.10 -42.38
C SER A 375 33.22 -17.46 -42.42
N GLU A 376 33.42 -16.42 -41.60
CA GLU A 376 34.69 -15.73 -41.43
C GLU A 376 35.27 -16.05 -40.05
N THR A 377 36.50 -16.57 -40.00
CA THR A 377 37.13 -17.03 -38.77
C THR A 377 38.29 -16.11 -38.38
N VAL A 378 38.04 -15.20 -37.44
CA VAL A 378 39.00 -14.21 -36.93
C VAL A 378 40.14 -14.89 -36.13
N LEU A 379 39.80 -15.92 -35.36
CA LEU A 379 40.71 -16.85 -34.71
C LEU A 379 40.19 -18.28 -34.90
N PRO A 380 40.93 -19.19 -35.55
CA PRO A 380 40.52 -20.59 -35.63
C PRO A 380 40.87 -21.34 -34.34
N PHE A 381 40.17 -22.45 -34.09
CA PHE A 381 40.69 -23.53 -33.24
C PHE A 381 42.09 -23.96 -33.73
N ALA A 382 42.88 -24.53 -32.83
CA ALA A 382 44.30 -24.84 -33.03
C ALA A 382 45.23 -23.62 -33.31
N ALA A 383 44.76 -22.39 -33.08
CA ALA A 383 45.60 -21.19 -33.18
C ALA A 383 46.79 -21.21 -32.20
N THR A 384 47.84 -20.43 -32.50
CA THR A 384 49.01 -20.29 -31.62
C THR A 384 48.74 -19.30 -30.50
N TRP A 385 48.71 -19.75 -29.25
CA TRP A 385 48.54 -18.89 -28.07
C TRP A 385 49.87 -18.63 -27.37
N LYS A 386 50.03 -17.43 -26.81
CA LYS A 386 51.02 -17.16 -25.76
C LYS A 386 50.45 -17.68 -24.45
N TYR A 387 51.24 -18.36 -23.63
CA TYR A 387 50.78 -18.95 -22.38
C TYR A 387 51.77 -18.76 -21.22
N LEU A 388 51.24 -18.76 -20.00
CA LEU A 388 52.00 -18.71 -18.76
C LEU A 388 51.46 -19.75 -17.77
N VAL A 389 52.35 -20.67 -17.38
CA VAL A 389 52.16 -21.64 -16.30
C VAL A 389 53.02 -21.16 -15.13
N THR A 390 52.41 -20.87 -13.97
CA THR A 390 53.11 -20.26 -12.83
C THR A 390 52.43 -20.63 -11.49
N ALA A 391 53.19 -20.54 -10.40
CA ALA A 391 52.71 -20.78 -9.02
C ALA A 391 52.05 -19.55 -8.36
N THR A 392 51.84 -18.47 -9.12
CA THR A 392 51.37 -17.15 -8.64
C THR A 392 50.33 -16.59 -9.60
N ALA A 393 49.67 -15.48 -9.23
CA ALA A 393 48.92 -14.69 -10.21
C ALA A 393 49.80 -14.23 -11.38
N ALA A 394 49.19 -14.06 -12.56
CA ALA A 394 49.82 -13.40 -13.69
C ALA A 394 50.12 -11.92 -13.36
N PRO A 395 51.15 -11.30 -13.98
CA PRO A 395 51.50 -9.91 -13.69
C PRO A 395 50.37 -8.93 -14.04
N SER A 396 50.31 -7.79 -13.34
CA SER A 396 49.24 -6.80 -13.54
C SER A 396 49.12 -6.34 -15.00
N GLY A 397 47.89 -6.23 -15.49
CA GLY A 397 47.58 -5.85 -16.87
C GLY A 397 47.82 -6.93 -17.92
N TRP A 398 48.12 -8.19 -17.56
CA TRP A 398 48.40 -9.27 -18.51
C TRP A 398 47.29 -9.54 -19.54
N ALA A 399 46.03 -9.18 -19.28
CA ALA A 399 44.92 -9.31 -20.23
C ALA A 399 44.85 -8.16 -21.26
N THR A 400 45.64 -7.08 -21.10
CA THR A 400 45.62 -5.90 -21.98
C THR A 400 46.47 -6.07 -23.24
N SER A 401 46.07 -5.40 -24.33
CA SER A 401 46.81 -5.35 -25.59
C SER A 401 48.17 -4.64 -25.45
N SER A 402 48.30 -3.72 -24.51
CA SER A 402 49.54 -2.99 -24.18
C SER A 402 50.62 -3.81 -23.46
N PHE A 403 50.27 -4.93 -22.83
CA PHE A 403 51.22 -5.71 -22.05
C PHE A 403 52.24 -6.47 -22.93
N ALA A 404 53.51 -6.43 -22.53
CA ALA A 404 54.63 -7.06 -23.24
C ALA A 404 54.76 -8.56 -22.90
N ASP A 405 54.29 -9.43 -23.80
CA ASP A 405 54.28 -10.89 -23.66
C ASP A 405 55.47 -11.61 -24.32
N SER A 406 56.56 -10.88 -24.61
CA SER A 406 57.77 -11.43 -25.24
C SER A 406 58.44 -12.54 -24.42
N ALA A 407 58.32 -12.49 -23.09
CA ALA A 407 58.83 -13.51 -22.17
C ALA A 407 57.92 -14.74 -22.02
N TRP A 408 56.68 -14.72 -22.54
CA TRP A 408 55.75 -15.85 -22.45
C TRP A 408 56.06 -16.87 -23.56
N PRO A 409 56.15 -18.18 -23.25
CA PRO A 409 56.13 -19.25 -24.24
C PRO A 409 54.91 -19.18 -25.17
N SER A 410 55.01 -19.79 -26.35
CA SER A 410 53.91 -19.85 -27.33
C SER A 410 53.86 -21.21 -28.03
N GLY A 411 52.63 -21.72 -28.21
CA GLY A 411 52.37 -23.04 -28.81
C GLY A 411 50.99 -23.10 -29.45
N ALA A 412 50.76 -24.11 -30.30
CA ALA A 412 49.48 -24.33 -30.97
C ALA A 412 48.47 -24.98 -30.02
N ALA A 413 47.21 -24.54 -30.09
CA ALA A 413 46.12 -25.22 -29.39
C ALA A 413 45.77 -26.58 -30.06
N PRO A 414 45.05 -27.49 -29.38
CA PRO A 414 44.73 -27.47 -27.96
C PRO A 414 45.98 -27.50 -27.08
N LEU A 415 46.06 -26.59 -26.11
CA LEU A 415 47.16 -26.55 -25.13
C LEU A 415 46.72 -27.29 -23.86
N GLY A 416 47.61 -28.09 -23.26
CA GLY A 416 47.19 -28.92 -22.14
C GLY A 416 48.16 -29.98 -21.64
N TYR A 417 47.66 -30.90 -20.84
CA TYR A 417 48.31 -32.15 -20.45
C TYR A 417 47.24 -33.23 -20.17
N GLY A 418 47.65 -34.49 -20.00
CA GLY A 418 46.75 -35.61 -19.66
C GLY A 418 45.95 -36.16 -20.84
N VAL A 419 45.31 -35.29 -21.63
CA VAL A 419 44.55 -35.68 -22.84
C VAL A 419 45.45 -35.97 -24.05
N THR A 420 44.94 -36.76 -25.00
CA THR A 420 45.55 -37.04 -26.30
C THR A 420 45.09 -36.02 -27.36
N GLY A 421 45.90 -35.78 -28.40
CA GLY A 421 45.56 -34.86 -29.49
C GLY A 421 45.92 -33.38 -29.26
N LEU A 422 46.67 -33.07 -28.21
CA LEU A 422 47.17 -31.71 -27.92
C LEU A 422 48.08 -31.17 -29.03
N GLY A 423 47.86 -29.92 -29.42
CA GLY A 423 48.76 -29.15 -30.29
C GLY A 423 50.01 -28.63 -29.57
N THR A 424 49.97 -28.50 -28.24
CA THR A 424 51.14 -28.21 -27.39
C THR A 424 50.93 -28.74 -25.99
N THR A 425 51.80 -29.68 -25.57
CA THR A 425 51.86 -30.11 -24.16
C THR A 425 52.50 -29.01 -23.31
N ILE A 426 51.79 -28.56 -22.28
CA ILE A 426 52.28 -27.58 -21.30
C ILE A 426 52.54 -28.26 -19.95
N GLY A 427 53.42 -27.66 -19.15
CA GLY A 427 53.69 -28.15 -17.80
C GLY A 427 52.54 -27.87 -16.83
N TYR A 428 52.49 -28.63 -15.73
CA TYR A 428 51.54 -28.43 -14.63
C TYR A 428 52.20 -27.89 -13.34
N GLY A 429 53.44 -27.39 -13.45
CA GLY A 429 54.28 -27.09 -12.30
C GLY A 429 55.17 -28.27 -11.89
N THR A 430 55.64 -28.26 -10.64
CA THR A 430 56.75 -29.13 -10.18
C THR A 430 56.33 -30.51 -9.65
N LYS A 431 55.03 -30.78 -9.46
CA LYS A 431 54.53 -32.02 -8.83
C LYS A 431 53.20 -32.45 -9.45
N ALA A 432 53.10 -33.70 -9.88
CA ALA A 432 51.85 -34.24 -10.48
C ALA A 432 50.67 -34.31 -9.49
N THR A 433 50.94 -34.33 -8.18
CA THR A 433 49.93 -34.36 -7.10
C THR A 433 49.54 -32.97 -6.57
N THR A 434 50.24 -31.92 -7.00
CA THR A 434 50.06 -30.53 -6.56
C THR A 434 50.39 -29.61 -7.74
N LYS A 435 49.53 -29.71 -8.76
CA LYS A 435 49.53 -28.92 -9.98
C LYS A 435 49.11 -27.47 -9.69
N TYR A 436 49.51 -26.55 -10.55
CA TYR A 436 49.04 -25.16 -10.47
C TYR A 436 47.56 -25.07 -10.88
N VAL A 437 46.75 -24.33 -10.11
CA VAL A 437 45.31 -24.21 -10.32
C VAL A 437 44.99 -23.45 -11.60
N THR A 438 45.66 -22.32 -11.83
CA THR A 438 45.40 -21.44 -12.98
C THR A 438 46.49 -21.55 -14.05
N THR A 439 46.08 -21.68 -15.30
CA THR A 439 46.93 -21.45 -16.49
C THR A 439 46.40 -20.26 -17.28
N TYR A 440 47.31 -19.38 -17.69
CA TYR A 440 46.98 -18.16 -18.42
C TYR A 440 47.28 -18.30 -19.92
N PHE A 441 46.33 -17.93 -20.76
CA PHE A 441 46.45 -17.91 -22.22
C PHE A 441 46.12 -16.52 -22.76
N ARG A 442 46.85 -16.07 -23.79
CA ARG A 442 46.58 -14.79 -24.47
C ARG A 442 46.93 -14.86 -25.96
N ARG A 443 46.15 -14.19 -26.81
CA ARG A 443 46.44 -14.06 -28.24
C ARG A 443 45.98 -12.70 -28.78
N LYS A 444 46.83 -12.10 -29.61
CA LYS A 444 46.52 -10.87 -30.35
C LYS A 444 45.84 -11.22 -31.67
N PHE A 445 44.82 -10.44 -32.03
CA PHE A 445 44.14 -10.51 -33.33
C PHE A 445 43.96 -9.10 -33.87
N SER A 446 43.66 -8.97 -35.17
CA SER A 446 43.47 -7.67 -35.80
C SER A 446 42.09 -7.60 -36.44
N ILE A 447 41.36 -6.52 -36.15
CA ILE A 447 40.06 -6.19 -36.74
C ILE A 447 40.31 -5.06 -37.74
N SER A 448 40.24 -5.38 -39.04
CA SER A 448 40.50 -4.43 -40.14
C SER A 448 39.46 -3.32 -40.23
N LYS A 449 38.22 -3.63 -39.86
CA LYS A 449 37.06 -2.72 -39.83
C LYS A 449 36.04 -3.31 -38.85
N VAL A 450 35.75 -2.60 -37.75
CA VAL A 450 34.86 -3.15 -36.69
C VAL A 450 33.45 -3.38 -37.24
N SER A 451 32.96 -2.45 -38.06
CA SER A 451 31.66 -2.54 -38.73
C SER A 451 31.58 -3.61 -39.84
N ASP A 452 32.61 -4.44 -40.03
CA ASP A 452 32.46 -5.66 -40.84
C ASP A 452 31.81 -6.76 -40.00
N TYR A 453 31.90 -6.73 -38.66
CA TYR A 453 31.41 -7.77 -37.75
C TYR A 453 30.20 -7.30 -36.96
N ASN A 454 29.04 -7.89 -37.25
CA ASN A 454 27.81 -7.54 -36.55
C ASN A 454 27.68 -8.32 -35.22
N GLN A 455 28.10 -9.59 -35.24
CA GLN A 455 28.31 -10.41 -34.05
C GLN A 455 29.56 -11.29 -34.28
N LEU A 456 30.38 -11.45 -33.25
CA LEU A 456 31.38 -12.51 -33.19
C LEU A 456 30.96 -13.55 -32.15
N LEU A 457 31.09 -14.83 -32.51
CA LEU A 457 30.91 -15.95 -31.60
C LEU A 457 32.28 -16.45 -31.15
N LEU A 458 32.46 -16.52 -29.84
CA LEU A 458 33.60 -17.13 -29.17
C LEU A 458 33.19 -18.53 -28.76
N THR A 459 33.78 -19.58 -29.36
CA THR A 459 33.62 -20.94 -28.86
C THR A 459 34.90 -21.36 -28.15
N ILE A 460 34.82 -21.54 -26.83
CA ILE A 460 35.90 -22.06 -26.01
C ILE A 460 35.68 -23.54 -25.74
N LYS A 461 36.73 -24.34 -25.95
CA LYS A 461 36.90 -25.65 -25.32
C LYS A 461 37.74 -25.44 -24.07
N ARG A 462 37.19 -25.88 -22.94
CA ARG A 462 37.86 -25.85 -21.65
C ARG A 462 37.65 -27.19 -20.96
N ASP A 463 38.55 -27.49 -20.04
CA ASP A 463 38.43 -28.56 -19.06
C ASP A 463 37.50 -28.08 -17.92
N ASP A 464 38.02 -27.84 -16.72
CA ASP A 464 37.27 -27.40 -15.54
C ASP A 464 36.60 -26.02 -15.66
N GLY A 465 37.27 -24.91 -15.33
CA GLY A 465 36.69 -23.55 -15.26
C GLY A 465 37.47 -22.54 -16.10
N ALA A 466 36.81 -21.46 -16.55
CA ALA A 466 37.49 -20.40 -17.31
C ALA A 466 36.88 -19.01 -17.06
N VAL A 467 37.74 -18.00 -17.00
CA VAL A 467 37.38 -16.58 -17.10
C VAL A 467 38.03 -16.01 -18.36
N VAL A 468 37.24 -15.30 -19.17
CA VAL A 468 37.62 -14.78 -20.49
C VAL A 468 37.65 -13.25 -20.44
N TYR A 469 38.69 -12.66 -21.01
CA TYR A 469 38.93 -11.23 -21.06
C TYR A 469 39.10 -10.74 -22.50
N LEU A 470 38.57 -9.56 -22.80
CA LEU A 470 38.78 -8.83 -24.05
C LEU A 470 39.36 -7.45 -23.76
N ASN A 471 40.54 -7.18 -24.33
CA ASN A 471 41.33 -5.96 -24.18
C ASN A 471 41.74 -5.56 -22.75
N GLY A 472 41.38 -6.37 -21.74
CA GLY A 472 41.67 -6.16 -20.32
C GLY A 472 40.43 -6.27 -19.43
N SER A 473 39.23 -6.08 -19.99
CA SER A 473 37.96 -6.24 -19.30
C SER A 473 37.53 -7.70 -19.25
N GLU A 474 36.94 -8.14 -18.14
CA GLU A 474 36.29 -9.45 -18.08
C GLU A 474 35.05 -9.44 -18.99
N LEU A 475 34.97 -10.43 -19.88
CA LEU A 475 33.89 -10.60 -20.85
C LEU A 475 32.88 -11.66 -20.37
N TYR A 476 33.37 -12.80 -19.87
CA TYR A 476 32.52 -13.92 -19.44
C TYR A 476 33.28 -14.90 -18.54
N ARG A 477 32.57 -15.63 -17.66
CA ARG A 477 33.11 -16.76 -16.89
C ARG A 477 32.22 -18.01 -16.96
N THR A 478 32.83 -19.17 -17.22
CA THR A 478 32.16 -20.49 -17.20
C THR A 478 32.67 -21.32 -16.03
N ASN A 479 31.76 -21.92 -15.27
CA ASN A 479 32.07 -22.86 -14.18
C ASN A 479 32.98 -22.25 -13.08
N MET A 480 32.86 -20.94 -12.89
CA MET A 480 33.52 -20.17 -11.84
C MET A 480 32.44 -19.45 -11.02
N ALA A 481 32.63 -19.32 -9.71
CA ALA A 481 31.67 -18.66 -8.83
C ALA A 481 31.55 -17.15 -9.13
N LEU A 482 30.44 -16.54 -8.72
CA LEU A 482 30.30 -15.08 -8.70
C LEU A 482 31.14 -14.49 -7.55
N GLY A 483 31.72 -13.29 -7.78
CA GLY A 483 32.64 -12.64 -6.84
C GLY A 483 34.08 -12.55 -7.36
N ALA A 484 35.02 -12.23 -6.47
CA ALA A 484 36.43 -12.05 -6.84
C ALA A 484 37.11 -13.40 -7.16
N VAL A 485 37.78 -13.46 -8.31
CA VAL A 485 38.60 -14.61 -8.73
C VAL A 485 40.07 -14.33 -8.45
N ALA A 486 40.78 -15.32 -7.93
CA ALA A 486 42.22 -15.31 -7.74
C ALA A 486 42.84 -16.56 -8.38
N TYR A 487 44.16 -16.55 -8.58
CA TYR A 487 44.93 -17.63 -9.24
C TYR A 487 44.91 -19.01 -8.53
N ASN A 488 44.24 -19.08 -7.37
CA ASN A 488 44.02 -20.27 -6.55
C ASN A 488 42.52 -20.55 -6.29
N THR A 489 41.61 -19.75 -6.88
CA THR A 489 40.17 -20.05 -6.93
C THR A 489 39.98 -21.29 -7.82
N LEU A 490 39.31 -22.31 -7.30
CA LEU A 490 38.99 -23.53 -8.03
C LEU A 490 37.72 -23.33 -8.88
N ALA A 491 37.55 -24.15 -9.91
CA ALA A 491 36.27 -24.26 -10.61
C ALA A 491 35.16 -24.83 -9.70
N VAL A 492 33.90 -24.54 -10.04
CA VAL A 492 32.73 -24.89 -9.22
C VAL A 492 32.43 -26.40 -9.25
N ALA A 493 32.62 -27.04 -10.41
CA ALA A 493 32.42 -28.48 -10.60
C ALA A 493 33.47 -29.07 -11.55
N ASP A 494 33.71 -30.38 -11.43
CA ASP A 494 34.48 -31.19 -12.39
C ASP A 494 33.74 -31.22 -13.74
N ALA A 495 34.49 -31.31 -14.84
CA ALA A 495 33.98 -31.16 -16.20
C ALA A 495 34.53 -32.22 -17.15
N THR A 496 33.77 -33.31 -17.32
CA THR A 496 34.22 -34.48 -18.09
C THR A 496 34.41 -34.20 -19.59
N GLY A 497 35.67 -34.10 -20.01
CA GLY A 497 36.10 -33.95 -21.41
C GLY A 497 35.96 -32.52 -21.96
N ASP A 498 36.29 -32.33 -23.25
CA ASP A 498 36.31 -31.03 -23.98
C ASP A 498 34.96 -30.28 -23.86
N ASN A 499 34.81 -29.49 -22.80
CA ASN A 499 33.56 -28.84 -22.42
C ASN A 499 33.37 -27.56 -23.24
N THR A 500 33.05 -27.78 -24.51
CA THR A 500 32.78 -26.77 -25.51
C THR A 500 31.61 -25.88 -25.06
N ARG A 501 31.79 -24.56 -25.09
CA ARG A 501 30.74 -23.55 -24.86
C ARG A 501 30.92 -22.40 -25.85
N THR A 502 29.81 -21.86 -26.37
CA THR A 502 29.80 -20.72 -27.29
C THR A 502 29.13 -19.51 -26.62
N PHE A 503 29.73 -18.34 -26.77
CA PHE A 503 29.26 -17.06 -26.22
C PHE A 503 29.32 -15.98 -27.30
N ALA A 504 28.36 -15.05 -27.29
CA ALA A 504 28.45 -13.84 -28.10
C ALA A 504 29.50 -12.89 -27.54
N VAL A 505 30.24 -12.22 -28.42
CA VAL A 505 31.20 -11.18 -28.08
C VAL A 505 30.64 -9.82 -28.50
N PRO A 506 30.35 -8.91 -27.55
CA PRO A 506 29.92 -7.55 -27.84
C PRO A 506 30.94 -6.82 -28.73
N VAL A 507 30.50 -6.39 -29.91
CA VAL A 507 31.40 -5.82 -30.93
C VAL A 507 31.90 -4.41 -30.59
N ASN A 508 31.25 -3.71 -29.65
CA ASN A 508 31.74 -2.45 -29.08
C ASN A 508 33.00 -2.61 -28.21
N LEU A 509 33.28 -3.80 -27.69
CA LEU A 509 34.52 -4.10 -26.95
C LEU A 509 35.72 -4.35 -27.88
N LEU A 510 35.49 -4.37 -29.20
CA LEU A 510 36.54 -4.46 -30.22
C LEU A 510 37.01 -3.05 -30.62
N ILE A 511 38.32 -2.83 -30.57
CA ILE A 511 38.95 -1.62 -31.12
C ILE A 511 39.39 -1.85 -32.57
N LEU A 512 39.42 -0.79 -33.38
CA LEU A 512 39.96 -0.88 -34.73
C LEU A 512 41.46 -1.20 -34.68
N GLY A 513 41.91 -2.19 -35.45
CA GLY A 513 43.28 -2.69 -35.39
C GLY A 513 43.47 -3.78 -34.34
N GLN A 514 44.52 -3.67 -33.53
CA GLN A 514 45.01 -4.78 -32.69
C GLN A 514 44.23 -4.96 -31.39
N ASN A 515 43.50 -6.07 -31.29
CA ASN A 515 42.80 -6.52 -30.11
C ASN A 515 43.57 -7.62 -29.36
N GLN A 516 43.24 -7.79 -28.09
CA GLN A 516 43.79 -8.82 -27.22
C GLN A 516 42.67 -9.65 -26.61
N ILE A 517 42.65 -10.95 -26.92
CA ILE A 517 41.86 -11.93 -26.16
C ILE A 517 42.77 -12.62 -25.14
N ALA A 518 42.26 -12.85 -23.94
CA ALA A 518 42.96 -13.46 -22.84
C ALA A 518 42.01 -14.39 -22.07
N VAL A 519 42.53 -15.48 -21.50
CA VAL A 519 41.78 -16.49 -20.76
C VAL A 519 42.61 -16.95 -19.59
N GLU A 520 42.03 -17.02 -18.40
CA GLU A 520 42.56 -17.79 -17.28
C GLU A 520 41.70 -19.03 -17.10
N LEU A 521 42.35 -20.20 -17.17
CA LEU A 521 41.74 -21.51 -17.05
C LEU A 521 42.06 -22.06 -15.66
N HIS A 522 41.05 -22.47 -14.90
CA HIS A 522 41.14 -22.87 -13.50
C HIS A 522 40.72 -24.33 -13.33
N GLN A 523 41.58 -25.15 -12.74
CA GLN A 523 41.22 -26.53 -12.38
C GLN A 523 40.28 -26.58 -11.16
N GLN A 524 39.44 -27.60 -11.08
CA GLN A 524 38.57 -27.90 -9.93
C GLN A 524 39.38 -28.51 -8.77
N ALA A 525 40.46 -29.23 -9.09
CA ALA A 525 41.35 -29.81 -8.09
C ALA A 525 42.84 -29.71 -8.49
N GLY A 526 43.70 -29.42 -7.51
CA GLY A 526 45.16 -29.36 -7.67
C GLY A 526 45.83 -30.72 -7.99
N ASN A 527 45.06 -31.79 -8.16
CA ASN A 527 45.51 -33.10 -8.62
C ASN A 527 44.72 -33.62 -9.84
N SER A 528 43.95 -32.75 -10.52
CA SER A 528 43.22 -33.06 -11.76
C SER A 528 44.16 -33.76 -12.77
N SER A 529 43.69 -34.82 -13.42
CA SER A 529 44.49 -35.65 -14.32
C SER A 529 44.97 -34.87 -15.55
N ASP A 530 44.09 -34.02 -16.08
CA ASP A 530 44.14 -33.37 -17.38
C ASP A 530 44.12 -31.85 -17.26
N LEU A 531 44.23 -31.20 -18.43
CA LEU A 531 43.87 -29.82 -18.71
C LEU A 531 43.79 -29.69 -20.23
N SER A 532 42.74 -29.09 -20.78
CA SER A 532 42.65 -28.72 -22.20
C SER A 532 42.12 -27.29 -22.37
N PHE A 533 42.72 -26.57 -23.33
CA PHE A 533 42.26 -25.26 -23.79
C PHE A 533 42.42 -25.12 -25.31
N ASP A 534 41.33 -24.77 -25.99
CA ASP A 534 41.32 -24.28 -27.37
C ASP A 534 40.18 -23.27 -27.55
N LEU A 535 40.30 -22.32 -28.46
CA LEU A 535 39.32 -21.23 -28.62
C LEU A 535 39.29 -20.71 -30.06
N GLU A 536 38.11 -20.77 -30.68
CA GLU A 536 37.80 -20.04 -31.92
C GLU A 536 37.05 -18.73 -31.60
N LEU A 537 37.25 -17.73 -32.47
CA LEU A 537 36.49 -16.48 -32.52
C LEU A 537 36.12 -16.25 -34.00
N GLY A 538 34.83 -16.18 -34.32
CA GLY A 538 34.41 -16.07 -35.71
C GLY A 538 32.91 -15.96 -35.91
N ARG A 539 32.49 -16.03 -37.18
CA ARG A 539 31.10 -15.88 -37.63
C ARG A 539 30.55 -17.25 -38.03
N LYS A 540 29.38 -17.61 -37.53
CA LYS A 540 28.79 -18.95 -37.67
C LYS A 540 27.34 -18.82 -38.13
N CYS A 541 27.08 -19.15 -39.39
CA CYS A 541 25.76 -18.98 -40.01
C CYS A 541 24.85 -20.17 -39.66
N GLY A 542 23.56 -19.92 -39.41
CA GLY A 542 22.56 -20.97 -39.14
C GLY A 542 21.73 -20.80 -37.86
N VAL A 543 21.97 -19.75 -37.06
CA VAL A 543 21.04 -19.28 -36.02
C VAL A 543 20.28 -18.07 -36.59
N PRO A 544 18.96 -17.92 -36.38
CA PRO A 544 18.26 -16.68 -36.68
C PRO A 544 18.76 -15.57 -35.74
N ILE A 545 19.37 -14.54 -36.29
CA ILE A 545 19.87 -13.36 -35.56
C ILE A 545 19.62 -12.13 -36.44
N GLY A 546 18.84 -11.16 -35.95
CA GLY A 546 18.53 -9.93 -36.67
C GLY A 546 19.78 -9.11 -36.98
N ASN A 547 19.88 -8.59 -38.21
CA ASN A 547 21.03 -7.83 -38.71
C ASN A 547 20.73 -7.30 -40.15
N ALA A 548 21.22 -6.12 -40.60
CA ALA A 548 21.91 -5.03 -39.90
C ALA A 548 22.01 -3.76 -40.76
N ALA A 549 22.08 -2.58 -40.13
CA ALA A 549 22.87 -1.44 -40.65
C ALA A 549 23.14 -0.33 -39.59
N ASN A 550 24.34 -0.30 -39.02
CA ASN A 550 25.03 0.91 -38.53
C ASN A 550 24.34 1.83 -37.48
N GLU A 551 23.72 1.31 -36.42
CA GLU A 551 24.06 1.76 -35.05
C GLU A 551 24.25 0.50 -34.18
N ALA A 552 24.84 0.62 -32.99
CA ALA A 552 25.24 -0.55 -32.19
C ALA A 552 25.08 -0.30 -30.69
N PHE A 553 24.39 -1.23 -30.01
CA PHE A 553 23.92 -1.12 -28.62
C PHE A 553 22.90 0.00 -28.43
N GLU A 554 22.12 -0.07 -27.34
CA GLU A 554 21.30 1.08 -26.96
C GLU A 554 22.17 2.29 -26.62
N THR A 555 22.15 3.25 -27.55
CA THR A 555 22.96 4.47 -27.55
C THR A 555 22.10 5.72 -27.31
N LYS A 556 20.77 5.55 -27.37
CA LYS A 556 19.77 6.53 -26.99
C LYS A 556 18.91 5.91 -25.90
N CYS A 557 18.22 6.79 -25.18
CA CYS A 557 17.09 6.41 -24.35
C CYS A 557 15.87 6.84 -25.16
N ASP A 558 15.22 5.94 -25.89
CA ASP A 558 14.04 6.29 -26.70
C ASP A 558 12.89 5.26 -26.66
N GLY A 559 13.01 4.18 -25.88
CA GLY A 559 11.90 3.26 -25.64
C GLY A 559 11.65 2.25 -26.76
N LEU A 560 12.68 1.95 -27.55
CA LEU A 560 12.67 0.94 -28.62
C LEU A 560 13.58 -0.26 -28.27
N ASP A 561 13.59 -1.26 -29.16
CA ASP A 561 14.51 -2.41 -29.13
C ASP A 561 15.40 -2.30 -30.37
N ASN A 562 16.42 -1.44 -30.29
CA ASN A 562 17.21 -1.01 -31.44
C ASN A 562 18.29 -2.03 -31.88
N ASP A 563 18.54 -3.11 -31.12
CA ASP A 563 19.41 -4.22 -31.54
C ASP A 563 18.71 -5.61 -31.65
N CYS A 564 17.39 -5.65 -31.44
CA CYS A 564 16.50 -6.80 -31.68
C CYS A 564 16.83 -8.04 -30.82
N ASP A 565 17.22 -7.83 -29.56
CA ASP A 565 17.48 -8.91 -28.60
C ASP A 565 16.21 -9.34 -27.83
N GLY A 566 15.14 -8.55 -27.91
CA GLY A 566 13.85 -8.79 -27.25
C GLY A 566 13.61 -7.97 -25.99
N ASN A 567 14.50 -7.03 -25.64
CA ASN A 567 14.41 -6.18 -24.44
C ASN A 567 14.59 -4.68 -24.79
N THR A 568 13.79 -3.82 -24.16
CA THR A 568 13.88 -2.35 -24.29
C THR A 568 14.89 -1.78 -23.30
N ASP A 569 15.79 -0.87 -23.75
CA ASP A 569 16.67 -0.02 -22.91
C ASP A 569 17.58 -0.74 -21.86
N LEU A 570 17.87 -2.05 -21.98
CA LEU A 570 18.28 -2.86 -20.82
C LEU A 570 19.74 -2.73 -20.31
N LEU A 571 20.73 -2.29 -21.12
CA LEU A 571 22.15 -2.32 -20.73
C LEU A 571 23.03 -1.17 -21.23
N MET A 572 23.47 -0.28 -20.31
CA MET A 572 24.69 0.50 -20.48
C MET A 572 25.90 -0.21 -19.84
N PRO A 573 27.00 -0.49 -20.56
CA PRO A 573 28.17 -1.16 -20.00
C PRO A 573 29.01 -0.27 -19.07
N TYR A 574 29.62 -0.89 -18.06
CA TYR A 574 30.44 -0.22 -17.04
C TYR A 574 31.79 0.28 -17.58
N GLY A 575 32.12 1.55 -17.28
CA GLY A 575 33.44 2.15 -17.52
C GLY A 575 33.51 3.04 -18.77
N ALA A 576 33.80 4.33 -18.72
CA ALA A 576 34.15 5.19 -17.57
C ALA A 576 33.24 6.44 -17.50
N ASN A 577 31.92 6.19 -17.45
CA ASN A 577 30.87 7.22 -17.40
C ASN A 577 30.73 7.91 -16.03
N VAL A 578 31.85 8.27 -15.39
CA VAL A 578 31.86 8.97 -14.10
C VAL A 578 31.42 10.42 -14.30
N CYS A 579 30.32 10.80 -13.66
CA CYS A 579 29.76 12.15 -13.69
C CYS A 579 29.82 12.78 -12.29
N SER A 580 30.00 14.10 -12.22
CA SER A 580 29.80 14.79 -10.94
C SER A 580 28.34 15.23 -10.85
N THR A 581 27.71 14.83 -9.75
CA THR A 581 26.31 15.14 -9.41
C THR A 581 26.14 16.57 -8.88
N GLY A 582 27.25 17.22 -8.51
CA GLY A 582 27.25 18.50 -7.80
C GLY A 582 26.97 18.40 -6.29
N GLN A 583 26.84 17.19 -5.75
CA GLN A 583 26.51 16.92 -4.35
C GLN A 583 27.75 16.72 -3.47
N LEU A 584 27.55 16.55 -2.17
CA LEU A 584 28.61 16.39 -1.17
C LEU A 584 28.90 14.90 -0.87
N GLY A 585 29.84 14.66 0.04
CA GLY A 585 30.11 13.35 0.63
C GLY A 585 30.43 12.23 -0.35
N ALA A 586 29.86 11.05 -0.10
CA ALA A 586 29.98 9.87 -0.96
C ALA A 586 29.32 10.07 -2.34
N CYS A 587 28.43 11.05 -2.43
CA CYS A 587 27.46 11.22 -3.51
C CYS A 587 27.87 12.23 -4.59
N GLY A 588 28.92 13.04 -4.35
CA GLY A 588 29.49 13.96 -5.34
C GLY A 588 30.05 13.31 -6.61
N THR A 589 30.09 11.97 -6.63
CA THR A 589 30.51 11.12 -7.75
C THR A 589 29.37 10.16 -8.12
N GLY A 590 28.96 10.15 -9.38
CA GLY A 590 27.88 9.34 -9.92
C GLY A 590 28.24 8.67 -11.26
N VAL A 591 27.27 7.97 -11.84
CA VAL A 591 27.36 7.28 -13.14
C VAL A 591 26.22 7.68 -14.06
N PHE A 592 26.49 7.84 -15.36
CA PHE A 592 25.40 8.06 -16.33
C PHE A 592 24.60 6.77 -16.57
N ALA A 593 23.27 6.90 -16.60
CA ALA A 593 22.30 5.85 -16.88
C ALA A 593 21.08 6.40 -17.65
N CYS A 594 20.08 5.56 -17.87
CA CYS A 594 18.90 5.81 -18.69
C CYS A 594 17.62 5.85 -17.83
N LEU A 595 16.74 6.83 -18.03
CA LEU A 595 15.47 6.98 -17.31
C LEU A 595 14.44 7.70 -18.20
N ASP A 596 13.24 7.14 -18.36
CA ASP A 596 12.09 7.72 -19.07
C ASP A 596 12.42 8.35 -20.45
N GLY A 597 13.31 7.73 -21.23
CA GLY A 597 13.74 8.28 -22.53
C GLY A 597 14.78 9.41 -22.43
N ALA A 598 15.54 9.49 -21.33
CA ALA A 598 16.59 10.49 -21.15
C ALA A 598 17.84 9.96 -20.41
N LYS A 599 19.00 10.55 -20.72
CA LYS A 599 20.28 10.25 -20.06
C LYS A 599 20.45 11.06 -18.78
N ALA A 600 20.45 10.38 -17.63
CA ALA A 600 20.59 10.97 -16.30
C ALA A 600 21.95 10.64 -15.65
N CYS A 601 22.44 11.48 -14.74
CA CYS A 601 23.57 11.17 -13.86
C CYS A 601 23.01 10.68 -12.51
N LEU A 602 23.15 9.39 -12.22
CA LEU A 602 22.70 8.78 -10.97
C LEU A 602 23.83 8.75 -9.94
N THR A 603 23.51 8.94 -8.66
CA THR A 603 24.48 8.81 -7.57
C THR A 603 24.97 7.36 -7.43
N ALA A 604 26.04 7.16 -6.65
CA ALA A 604 26.28 5.85 -6.05
C ALA A 604 25.05 5.38 -5.21
N PRO A 605 24.87 4.07 -4.98
CA PRO A 605 23.78 3.57 -4.14
C PRO A 605 23.81 4.17 -2.74
N GLN A 606 22.72 4.82 -2.33
CA GLN A 606 22.60 5.49 -1.03
C GLN A 606 22.75 4.49 0.12
N THR A 607 23.49 4.88 1.15
CA THR A 607 23.56 4.16 2.42
C THR A 607 22.80 4.91 3.51
N ALA A 608 22.37 4.20 4.56
CA ALA A 608 21.75 4.84 5.72
C ALA A 608 22.79 5.69 6.46
N GLU A 609 22.49 6.97 6.70
CA GLU A 609 23.48 7.94 7.18
C GLU A 609 24.22 7.49 8.45
N ALA A 610 25.54 7.45 8.38
CA ALA A 610 26.40 7.32 9.54
C ALA A 610 26.92 8.70 9.97
N LYS A 611 27.07 8.92 11.28
CA LYS A 611 27.66 10.16 11.81
C LYS A 611 29.18 10.14 11.69
N ASN A 612 29.68 10.38 10.49
CA ASN A 612 31.08 10.22 10.09
C ASN A 612 31.69 11.48 9.44
N GLY A 613 30.90 12.54 9.20
CA GLY A 613 31.33 13.75 8.49
C GLY A 613 31.28 13.65 6.96
N VAL A 614 30.50 12.71 6.43
CA VAL A 614 30.23 12.46 5.00
C VAL A 614 28.72 12.45 4.79
N ASP A 615 28.25 13.06 3.70
CA ASP A 615 26.88 12.87 3.18
C ASP A 615 26.83 11.48 2.53
N ASP A 616 26.27 10.50 3.25
CA ASP A 616 26.20 9.07 2.89
C ASP A 616 24.87 8.71 2.20
N ASN A 617 23.84 9.55 2.36
CA ASN A 617 22.48 9.37 1.82
C ASN A 617 22.17 10.22 0.57
N CYS A 618 23.03 11.17 0.20
CA CYS A 618 22.94 11.99 -1.00
C CYS A 618 21.85 13.09 -1.02
N ASP A 619 21.35 13.57 0.12
CA ASP A 619 20.39 14.70 0.12
C ASP A 619 21.05 16.11 0.12
N GLY A 620 22.38 16.17 0.24
CA GLY A 620 23.18 17.41 0.15
C GLY A 620 23.53 18.04 1.49
N ILE A 621 23.21 17.39 2.61
CA ILE A 621 23.57 17.81 3.97
C ILE A 621 24.36 16.69 4.64
N VAL A 622 25.53 17.02 5.20
CA VAL A 622 26.38 16.05 5.92
C VAL A 622 25.79 15.71 7.30
N ASP A 623 25.81 14.43 7.67
CA ASP A 623 25.36 13.84 8.94
C ASP A 623 23.83 14.01 9.23
N ASN A 624 22.99 14.04 8.20
CA ASN A 624 21.53 14.19 8.34
C ASN A 624 20.73 12.89 8.09
N LEU A 625 19.47 12.83 8.54
CA LEU A 625 18.62 11.65 8.34
C LEU A 625 17.59 11.95 7.26
N ALA A 626 17.81 11.38 6.07
CA ALA A 626 17.01 11.59 4.86
C ALA A 626 15.49 11.48 5.10
N SER A 627 14.72 12.35 4.43
CA SER A 627 13.26 12.29 4.46
C SER A 627 12.74 11.07 3.70
N VAL A 628 12.52 9.97 4.42
CA VAL A 628 11.92 8.72 3.90
C VAL A 628 10.68 9.03 3.03
N PRO A 629 10.59 8.50 1.79
CA PRO A 629 9.42 8.66 0.93
C PRO A 629 8.11 8.24 1.62
N ALA A 630 7.00 8.83 1.19
CA ALA A 630 5.73 8.78 1.91
C ALA A 630 5.00 7.41 1.85
N LYS A 631 5.59 6.37 2.46
CA LYS A 631 5.04 5.01 2.50
C LYS A 631 3.77 4.95 3.36
N ASN A 632 2.69 4.46 2.74
CA ASN A 632 1.41 4.16 3.37
C ASN A 632 1.56 2.90 4.24
N LEU A 633 1.39 3.03 5.56
CA LEU A 633 1.77 2.01 6.55
C LEU A 633 0.67 0.93 6.72
N LYS A 634 0.20 0.38 5.59
CA LYS A 634 -0.78 -0.71 5.52
C LYS A 634 -0.13 -2.01 5.07
N ILE A 635 -0.65 -3.12 5.57
CA ILE A 635 -0.34 -4.45 5.07
C ILE A 635 -1.27 -4.79 3.88
N ARG A 636 -0.72 -5.16 2.71
CA ARG A 636 -1.48 -5.80 1.64
C ARG A 636 -1.57 -7.30 1.91
N VAL A 637 -2.78 -7.86 1.84
CA VAL A 637 -2.97 -9.31 1.74
C VAL A 637 -3.26 -9.63 0.27
N LEU A 638 -2.47 -10.51 -0.35
CA LEU A 638 -2.69 -11.02 -1.70
C LEU A 638 -3.15 -12.48 -1.61
N MET A 639 -4.27 -12.81 -2.23
CA MET A 639 -4.86 -14.15 -2.14
C MET A 639 -4.62 -14.95 -3.42
N PRO A 640 -3.96 -16.13 -3.36
CA PRO A 640 -3.65 -16.93 -4.54
C PRO A 640 -4.89 -17.28 -5.38
N HIS A 641 -4.80 -17.17 -6.71
CA HIS A 641 -5.89 -17.50 -7.63
C HIS A 641 -6.37 -18.96 -7.50
N ALA A 642 -5.48 -19.89 -7.16
CA ALA A 642 -5.76 -21.33 -7.02
C ALA A 642 -5.93 -21.77 -5.56
N MET A 643 -6.87 -21.17 -4.83
CA MET A 643 -7.20 -21.56 -3.45
C MET A 643 -7.78 -22.99 -3.36
N TRP A 644 -7.30 -23.78 -2.40
CA TRP A 644 -8.00 -24.97 -1.91
C TRP A 644 -9.26 -24.55 -1.15
N SER A 645 -10.27 -25.43 -1.05
CA SER A 645 -11.61 -25.14 -0.47
C SER A 645 -11.59 -24.41 0.87
N ASP A 646 -10.61 -24.72 1.71
CA ASP A 646 -10.55 -24.30 3.10
C ASP A 646 -9.90 -22.91 3.24
N SER A 647 -9.12 -22.49 2.24
CA SER A 647 -8.29 -21.27 2.20
C SER A 647 -9.00 -19.96 2.52
N PRO A 648 -10.25 -19.71 2.06
CA PRO A 648 -10.96 -18.47 2.36
C PRO A 648 -11.15 -18.24 3.87
N THR A 649 -11.31 -19.31 4.67
CA THR A 649 -11.44 -19.20 6.12
C THR A 649 -10.14 -18.77 6.81
N TYR A 650 -8.99 -19.24 6.32
CA TYR A 650 -7.67 -18.83 6.81
C TYR A 650 -7.37 -17.36 6.49
N ALA A 651 -7.77 -16.88 5.30
CA ALA A 651 -7.60 -15.49 4.92
C ALA A 651 -8.53 -14.54 5.70
N GLN A 652 -9.79 -14.93 5.91
CA GLN A 652 -10.73 -14.22 6.79
C GLN A 652 -10.21 -14.17 8.24
N GLY A 653 -9.75 -15.29 8.77
CA GLY A 653 -9.16 -15.38 10.11
C GLY A 653 -7.79 -14.70 10.29
N LEU A 654 -7.12 -14.33 9.20
CA LEU A 654 -5.96 -13.44 9.18
C LEU A 654 -6.40 -11.96 9.26
N ILE A 655 -7.42 -11.59 8.49
CA ILE A 655 -8.00 -10.22 8.47
C ILE A 655 -8.52 -9.83 9.86
N GLU A 656 -9.23 -10.72 10.55
CA GLU A 656 -9.67 -10.52 11.95
C GLU A 656 -8.52 -10.17 12.91
N MET A 657 -7.37 -10.81 12.73
CA MET A 657 -6.22 -10.59 13.61
C MET A 657 -5.60 -9.21 13.37
N LEU A 658 -5.62 -8.73 12.13
CA LEU A 658 -5.20 -7.37 11.77
C LEU A 658 -6.19 -6.32 12.30
N GLU A 659 -7.50 -6.55 12.14
CA GLU A 659 -8.59 -5.71 12.69
C GLU A 659 -8.48 -5.59 14.23
N ALA A 660 -8.41 -6.72 14.94
CA ALA A 660 -8.34 -6.78 16.39
C ALA A 660 -7.09 -6.07 16.93
N ALA A 661 -5.91 -6.44 16.39
CA ALA A 661 -4.63 -5.81 16.72
C ALA A 661 -4.54 -4.33 16.35
N GLY A 662 -5.49 -3.82 15.55
CA GLY A 662 -5.54 -2.43 15.10
C GLY A 662 -4.54 -2.10 13.99
N VAL A 663 -3.94 -3.09 13.35
CA VAL A 663 -2.93 -2.91 12.30
C VAL A 663 -3.63 -2.47 11.01
N PRO A 664 -3.22 -1.35 10.38
CA PRO A 664 -3.79 -0.93 9.09
C PRO A 664 -3.50 -1.97 8.00
N TYR A 665 -4.51 -2.30 7.20
CA TYR A 665 -4.38 -3.28 6.11
C TYR A 665 -5.25 -2.91 4.90
N TYR A 666 -5.02 -3.62 3.81
CA TYR A 666 -5.84 -3.64 2.60
C TYR A 666 -5.99 -5.08 2.12
N ALA A 667 -7.23 -5.52 1.93
CA ALA A 667 -7.59 -6.82 1.38
C ALA A 667 -8.89 -6.68 0.57
N LEU A 668 -8.95 -7.26 -0.63
CA LEU A 668 -10.14 -7.30 -1.47
C LEU A 668 -10.88 -8.63 -1.29
N THR A 669 -11.81 -8.68 -0.34
CA THR A 669 -12.69 -9.86 -0.16
C THR A 669 -14.09 -9.51 0.31
N LYS A 670 -15.07 -9.78 -0.56
CA LYS A 670 -16.40 -10.32 -0.20
C LYS A 670 -16.86 -11.49 -1.07
N ASN A 671 -16.22 -11.79 -2.21
CA ASN A 671 -16.56 -12.95 -3.05
C ASN A 671 -15.35 -13.53 -3.81
N SER A 672 -15.55 -14.71 -4.43
CA SER A 672 -14.52 -15.43 -5.18
C SER A 672 -14.13 -14.82 -6.53
N VAL A 673 -14.89 -13.86 -7.06
CA VAL A 673 -14.60 -13.18 -8.33
C VAL A 673 -13.59 -12.03 -8.12
N GLU A 674 -13.72 -11.31 -7.00
CA GLU A 674 -12.74 -10.33 -6.53
C GLU A 674 -11.36 -10.97 -6.27
N ILE A 675 -11.32 -12.14 -5.62
CA ILE A 675 -10.07 -12.87 -5.33
C ILE A 675 -9.30 -13.20 -6.62
N ALA A 676 -9.99 -13.68 -7.65
CA ALA A 676 -9.37 -14.07 -8.92
C ALA A 676 -8.79 -12.87 -9.70
N THR A 677 -9.33 -11.66 -9.50
CA THR A 677 -8.88 -10.44 -10.18
C THR A 677 -7.81 -9.68 -9.38
N ASP A 678 -7.87 -9.72 -8.04
CA ASP A 678 -6.82 -9.17 -7.15
C ASP A 678 -5.49 -9.93 -7.26
N TRP A 679 -5.49 -11.25 -7.51
CA TRP A 679 -4.24 -12.01 -7.62
C TRP A 679 -3.32 -11.56 -8.76
N TYR A 680 -3.87 -11.09 -9.88
CA TYR A 680 -3.07 -10.61 -11.00
C TYR A 680 -2.78 -9.11 -10.89
N THR A 681 -3.80 -8.29 -10.64
CA THR A 681 -3.67 -6.82 -10.57
C THR A 681 -2.97 -6.32 -9.30
N GLY A 682 -3.01 -7.08 -8.20
CA GLY A 682 -2.36 -6.71 -6.95
C GLY A 682 -0.84 -6.60 -7.05
N PHE A 683 -0.22 -7.33 -7.99
CA PHE A 683 1.22 -7.29 -8.28
C PHE A 683 1.68 -5.99 -8.97
N ASP A 684 0.75 -5.13 -9.41
CA ASP A 684 1.07 -3.80 -9.95
C ASP A 684 1.07 -2.74 -8.84
N THR A 685 0.47 -3.04 -7.68
CA THR A 685 0.33 -2.13 -6.53
C THR A 685 1.29 -2.45 -5.37
N LEU A 686 2.28 -3.32 -5.56
CA LEU A 686 3.17 -3.77 -4.46
C LEU A 686 3.90 -2.60 -3.79
N ALA A 687 4.37 -1.63 -4.58
CA ALA A 687 5.14 -0.48 -4.11
C ALA A 687 4.36 0.46 -3.15
N ASP A 688 3.02 0.42 -3.18
CA ASP A 688 2.16 1.24 -2.30
C ASP A 688 2.15 0.76 -0.83
N TYR A 689 2.71 -0.43 -0.56
CA TYR A 689 2.62 -1.12 0.73
C TYR A 689 4.01 -1.56 1.23
N PRO A 690 4.33 -1.39 2.53
CA PRO A 690 5.55 -1.93 3.13
C PRO A 690 5.52 -3.45 3.34
N ILE A 691 4.33 -4.06 3.45
CA ILE A 691 4.17 -5.52 3.63
C ILE A 691 3.20 -6.09 2.62
N VAL A 692 3.58 -7.23 2.05
CA VAL A 692 2.74 -8.14 1.26
C VAL A 692 2.65 -9.48 2.00
N ILE A 693 1.45 -9.89 2.41
CA ILE A 693 1.18 -11.23 2.99
C ILE A 693 0.51 -12.11 1.95
N ILE A 694 1.02 -13.34 1.79
CA ILE A 694 0.46 -14.38 0.92
C ILE A 694 0.10 -15.60 1.80
N PRO A 695 -1.18 -15.82 2.12
CA PRO A 695 -1.64 -16.88 3.03
C PRO A 695 -1.90 -18.22 2.31
N GLY A 696 -1.96 -19.32 3.07
CA GLY A 696 -2.38 -20.64 2.60
C GLY A 696 -1.24 -21.54 2.11
N TYR A 697 -1.61 -22.61 1.41
CA TYR A 697 -0.69 -23.67 0.96
C TYR A 697 -0.15 -23.37 -0.44
N LEU A 698 1.02 -22.74 -0.55
CA LEU A 698 1.59 -22.32 -1.82
C LEU A 698 2.31 -23.48 -2.51
N GLN A 699 1.86 -23.82 -3.72
CA GLN A 699 2.45 -24.79 -4.64
C GLN A 699 3.02 -24.08 -5.88
N ASP A 700 3.88 -24.76 -6.64
CA ASP A 700 4.59 -24.15 -7.78
C ASP A 700 3.65 -23.64 -8.90
N GLU A 701 2.51 -24.30 -9.09
CA GLU A 701 1.47 -23.89 -10.05
C GLU A 701 0.75 -22.59 -9.65
N MET A 702 0.94 -22.10 -8.42
CA MET A 702 0.20 -20.94 -7.88
C MET A 702 0.93 -19.60 -8.04
N LEU A 703 2.25 -19.60 -8.26
CA LEU A 703 3.08 -18.40 -8.30
C LEU A 703 4.05 -18.47 -9.48
N ALA A 704 3.74 -17.75 -10.55
CA ALA A 704 4.52 -17.78 -11.79
C ALA A 704 5.92 -17.17 -11.63
N VAL A 705 6.85 -17.51 -12.53
CA VAL A 705 8.24 -17.00 -12.52
C VAL A 705 8.28 -15.47 -12.52
N TRP A 706 7.45 -14.80 -13.31
CA TRP A 706 7.36 -13.33 -13.32
C TRP A 706 6.79 -12.74 -12.02
N GLN A 707 5.94 -13.48 -11.30
CA GLN A 707 5.44 -13.07 -9.99
C GLN A 707 6.52 -13.19 -8.91
N MET A 708 7.34 -14.25 -8.97
CA MET A 708 8.54 -14.38 -8.13
C MET A 708 9.58 -13.29 -8.45
N GLN A 709 9.73 -12.89 -9.72
CA GLN A 709 10.57 -11.74 -10.07
C GLN A 709 10.04 -10.44 -9.49
N LYS A 710 8.76 -10.08 -9.74
CA LYS A 710 8.15 -8.86 -9.15
C LYS A 710 8.26 -8.79 -7.62
N LEU A 711 8.13 -9.93 -6.93
CA LEU A 711 8.35 -10.00 -5.48
C LEU A 711 9.83 -9.81 -5.09
N THR A 712 10.78 -10.30 -5.90
CA THR A 712 12.22 -10.04 -5.73
C THR A 712 12.55 -8.56 -5.88
N ASP A 713 11.98 -7.91 -6.90
CA ASP A 713 12.21 -6.48 -7.18
C ASP A 713 11.63 -5.62 -6.04
N TYR A 714 10.39 -5.90 -5.64
CA TYR A 714 9.70 -5.28 -4.50
C TYR A 714 10.49 -5.44 -3.19
N MET A 715 11.00 -6.64 -2.89
CA MET A 715 11.82 -6.84 -1.69
C MET A 715 13.17 -6.12 -1.80
N SER A 716 13.77 -6.09 -2.98
CA SER A 716 15.05 -5.40 -3.20
C SER A 716 14.93 -3.90 -2.90
N ALA A 717 13.79 -3.28 -3.24
CA ALA A 717 13.38 -1.92 -2.91
C ALA A 717 12.88 -1.72 -1.45
N GLY A 718 13.11 -2.69 -0.56
CA GLY A 718 12.85 -2.58 0.88
C GLY A 718 11.45 -3.03 1.30
N GLY A 719 10.72 -3.73 0.42
CA GLY A 719 9.48 -4.40 0.76
C GLY A 719 9.69 -5.65 1.62
N ILE A 720 8.71 -5.96 2.48
CA ILE A 720 8.66 -7.25 3.19
C ILE A 720 7.57 -8.13 2.58
N VAL A 721 7.91 -9.40 2.31
CA VAL A 721 6.97 -10.44 1.90
C VAL A 721 6.81 -11.46 3.03
N VAL A 722 5.60 -11.88 3.34
CA VAL A 722 5.31 -12.94 4.33
C VAL A 722 4.52 -14.05 3.65
N MET A 723 5.17 -15.19 3.40
CA MET A 723 4.56 -16.39 2.84
C MET A 723 4.17 -17.36 3.95
N PHE A 724 2.95 -17.84 3.90
CA PHE A 724 2.52 -19.03 4.64
C PHE A 724 2.75 -20.26 3.74
N LYS A 725 3.13 -21.37 4.37
CA LYS A 725 3.35 -22.71 3.78
C LYS A 725 3.81 -22.71 2.31
N PRO A 726 5.02 -22.21 1.99
CA PRO A 726 5.68 -22.47 0.72
C PRO A 726 6.08 -23.95 0.64
N LEU A 727 5.27 -24.75 -0.05
CA LEU A 727 5.39 -26.21 -0.14
C LEU A 727 5.48 -26.72 -1.59
N GLY A 728 5.73 -25.82 -2.55
CA GLY A 728 6.24 -26.17 -3.88
C GLY A 728 7.77 -26.29 -3.87
N ALA A 729 8.36 -26.92 -4.90
CA ALA A 729 9.81 -27.03 -5.03
C ALA A 729 10.45 -25.72 -5.51
N ALA A 730 9.85 -25.05 -6.49
CA ALA A 730 10.28 -23.73 -6.97
C ALA A 730 9.94 -22.62 -5.95
N VAL A 731 8.75 -22.64 -5.36
CA VAL A 731 8.34 -21.67 -4.32
C VAL A 731 9.12 -21.88 -3.01
N GLY A 732 9.46 -23.14 -2.68
CA GLY A 732 10.40 -23.46 -1.61
C GLY A 732 11.80 -22.91 -1.88
N ALA A 733 12.37 -23.18 -3.05
CA ALA A 733 13.67 -22.64 -3.46
C ALA A 733 13.68 -21.10 -3.50
N PHE A 734 12.58 -20.47 -3.90
CA PHE A 734 12.39 -19.02 -3.85
C PHE A 734 12.49 -18.48 -2.41
N ALA A 735 11.83 -19.15 -1.46
CA ALA A 735 11.97 -18.88 -0.03
C ALA A 735 13.34 -19.26 0.57
N GLY A 736 14.20 -19.95 -0.21
CA GLY A 736 15.52 -20.43 0.18
C GLY A 736 15.48 -21.75 0.97
N HIS A 737 14.50 -22.59 0.67
CA HIS A 737 14.32 -23.92 1.27
C HIS A 737 14.66 -25.03 0.27
N THR A 738 15.30 -26.09 0.75
CA THR A 738 15.66 -27.29 -0.04
C THR A 738 14.66 -28.42 0.08
N SER A 739 13.82 -28.40 1.11
CA SER A 739 12.80 -29.42 1.39
C SER A 739 11.81 -28.93 2.47
N PHE A 740 10.68 -29.62 2.61
CA PHE A 740 9.73 -29.42 3.70
C PHE A 740 9.27 -30.76 4.28
N THR A 741 8.85 -30.77 5.55
CA THR A 741 8.37 -31.97 6.27
C THR A 741 7.19 -31.61 7.16
N ASN A 742 6.07 -32.34 7.08
CA ASN A 742 4.95 -32.19 8.02
C ASN A 742 5.28 -32.86 9.36
N VAL A 743 5.19 -32.10 10.44
CA VAL A 743 5.57 -32.47 11.81
C VAL A 743 4.34 -32.42 12.71
N THR A 744 3.69 -33.55 12.88
CA THR A 744 2.49 -33.73 13.72
C THR A 744 2.80 -33.94 15.21
N THR A 745 4.07 -34.22 15.56
CA THR A 745 4.52 -34.41 16.95
C THR A 745 4.86 -33.10 17.66
N ALA A 746 4.86 -31.96 16.97
CA ALA A 746 5.18 -30.68 17.57
C ALA A 746 4.22 -30.34 18.74
N ARG A 747 4.78 -29.74 19.79
CA ARG A 747 4.08 -29.24 20.98
C ARG A 747 4.28 -27.75 21.17
N ASN A 748 5.49 -27.25 20.91
CA ASN A 748 5.81 -25.82 20.97
C ASN A 748 6.37 -25.32 19.63
N VAL A 749 6.32 -23.99 19.44
CA VAL A 749 7.26 -23.27 18.56
C VAL A 749 8.08 -22.31 19.40
N ARG A 750 9.40 -22.33 19.20
CA ARG A 750 10.32 -21.40 19.85
C ARG A 750 10.97 -20.48 18.83
N ILE A 751 10.77 -19.18 19.01
CA ILE A 751 11.43 -18.09 18.28
C ILE A 751 12.83 -17.86 18.87
N ALA A 752 13.80 -17.52 18.03
CA ALA A 752 15.18 -17.29 18.43
C ALA A 752 15.36 -15.90 19.07
N ASN A 753 16.22 -15.81 20.09
CA ASN A 753 16.41 -14.59 20.89
C ASN A 753 17.01 -13.40 20.12
N ASN A 754 17.65 -13.63 18.96
CA ASN A 754 18.47 -12.65 18.24
C ASN A 754 17.88 -12.31 16.85
N VAL A 755 16.58 -12.02 16.76
CA VAL A 755 15.90 -11.68 15.51
C VAL A 755 15.12 -10.37 15.66
N PRO A 756 14.95 -9.53 14.62
CA PRO A 756 14.19 -8.28 14.71
C PRO A 756 12.81 -8.37 15.43
N ALA A 757 12.10 -9.50 15.36
CA ALA A 757 10.88 -9.71 16.14
C ALA A 757 11.07 -9.91 17.65
N SER A 758 12.20 -10.43 18.13
CA SER A 758 12.42 -10.63 19.57
C SER A 758 12.51 -9.31 20.35
N LEU A 759 12.68 -8.17 19.66
CA LEU A 759 12.53 -6.83 20.21
C LEU A 759 11.12 -6.51 20.71
N PHE A 760 10.11 -7.30 20.33
CA PHE A 760 8.70 -7.13 20.73
C PHE A 760 8.16 -8.34 21.52
N LEU A 761 8.91 -9.44 21.61
CA LEU A 761 8.56 -10.63 22.38
C LEU A 761 9.21 -10.51 23.77
N GLU A 762 8.65 -9.62 24.59
CA GLU A 762 9.17 -9.25 25.92
C GLU A 762 8.95 -10.33 27.00
N SER A 763 8.24 -11.43 26.70
CA SER A 763 8.04 -12.57 27.60
C SER A 763 8.72 -13.85 27.09
N PRO A 764 9.22 -14.71 27.99
CA PRO A 764 9.68 -16.06 27.62
C PRO A 764 8.58 -16.91 26.97
N GLU A 765 7.32 -16.74 27.39
CA GLU A 765 6.15 -17.42 26.83
C GLU A 765 5.78 -16.92 25.41
N GLU A 766 6.10 -15.67 25.08
CA GLU A 766 6.01 -15.12 23.71
C GLU A 766 7.14 -15.66 22.80
N GLN A 767 8.27 -16.08 23.40
CA GLN A 767 9.41 -16.65 22.69
C GLN A 767 9.34 -18.19 22.56
N ASP A 768 8.62 -18.90 23.44
CA ASP A 768 8.46 -20.37 23.42
C ASP A 768 6.99 -20.73 23.72
N PHE A 769 6.18 -20.84 22.67
CA PHE A 769 4.72 -20.85 22.76
C PHE A 769 4.09 -22.21 22.40
N LEU A 770 2.98 -22.53 23.07
CA LEU A 770 2.29 -23.82 22.99
C LEU A 770 1.36 -23.91 21.76
N LEU A 771 1.43 -25.04 21.06
CA LEU A 771 0.61 -25.39 19.89
C LEU A 771 -0.61 -26.23 20.27
N SER A 772 -0.38 -27.23 21.13
CA SER A 772 -1.37 -28.12 21.75
C SER A 772 -0.76 -28.70 23.02
N LYS A 773 -1.61 -28.88 24.04
CA LYS A 773 -1.26 -29.40 25.36
C LYS A 773 -1.51 -30.91 25.50
N ASP A 774 -2.37 -31.46 24.65
CA ASP A 774 -2.89 -32.84 24.78
C ASP A 774 -2.48 -33.69 23.56
N PRO A 775 -1.76 -34.81 23.75
CA PRO A 775 -1.35 -35.70 22.67
C PRO A 775 -2.48 -36.55 22.07
N ALA A 776 -3.69 -36.57 22.64
CA ALA A 776 -4.83 -37.35 22.16
C ALA A 776 -5.71 -36.60 21.14
N PHE A 777 -5.65 -35.27 21.09
CA PHE A 777 -6.38 -34.48 20.10
C PHE A 777 -5.61 -34.39 18.76
N SER A 778 -6.34 -34.09 17.68
CA SER A 778 -5.78 -34.12 16.32
C SER A 778 -4.54 -33.21 16.19
N PRO A 779 -3.41 -33.74 15.69
CA PRO A 779 -2.14 -33.04 15.72
C PRO A 779 -2.13 -31.81 14.80
N VAL A 780 -1.60 -30.70 15.34
CA VAL A 780 -1.33 -29.49 14.56
C VAL A 780 -0.39 -29.85 13.40
N SER A 781 -0.89 -29.76 12.16
CA SER A 781 -0.10 -30.01 10.95
C SER A 781 0.76 -28.79 10.65
N LEU A 782 2.00 -28.85 11.15
CA LEU A 782 3.03 -27.82 11.06
C LEU A 782 4.13 -28.31 10.14
N TYR A 783 4.55 -27.50 9.18
CA TYR A 783 5.65 -27.82 8.28
C TYR A 783 6.97 -27.26 8.81
N THR A 784 8.04 -28.04 8.69
CA THR A 784 9.41 -27.57 8.93
C THR A 784 10.20 -27.61 7.63
N PHE A 785 11.15 -26.68 7.48
CA PHE A 785 11.88 -26.40 6.26
C PHE A 785 13.34 -26.86 6.39
N GLY A 786 13.83 -27.60 5.39
CA GLY A 786 15.26 -27.75 5.13
C GLY A 786 15.78 -26.47 4.50
N ILE A 787 16.88 -25.93 5.01
CA ILE A 787 17.39 -24.59 4.64
C ILE A 787 18.49 -24.71 3.58
N ASP A 788 18.48 -23.84 2.57
CA ASP A 788 19.64 -23.64 1.71
C ASP A 788 20.63 -22.65 2.35
N ALA A 789 21.80 -23.16 2.74
CA ALA A 789 22.88 -22.35 3.31
C ALA A 789 23.47 -21.34 2.31
N ALA A 790 23.35 -21.57 1.00
CA ALA A 790 23.80 -20.63 -0.03
C ALA A 790 22.86 -19.41 -0.18
N GLN A 791 21.61 -19.51 0.29
CA GLN A 791 20.58 -18.47 0.16
C GLN A 791 20.55 -17.47 1.35
N ASN A 792 21.54 -17.53 2.25
CA ASN A 792 21.66 -16.68 3.45
C ASN A 792 20.39 -16.64 4.34
N VAL A 793 19.64 -17.76 4.38
CA VAL A 793 18.39 -17.85 5.13
C VAL A 793 18.65 -18.03 6.61
N THR A 794 18.05 -17.17 7.43
CA THR A 794 18.12 -17.24 8.89
C THR A 794 16.92 -18.00 9.45
N VAL A 795 17.17 -18.97 10.34
CA VAL A 795 16.11 -19.66 11.08
C VAL A 795 15.66 -18.79 12.24
N TRP A 796 14.45 -18.25 12.12
CA TRP A 796 13.82 -17.40 13.12
C TRP A 796 13.10 -18.18 14.22
N GLY A 797 12.63 -19.38 13.93
CA GLY A 797 11.91 -20.20 14.90
C GLY A 797 11.87 -21.67 14.52
N ASN A 798 11.83 -22.53 15.53
CA ASN A 798 11.84 -23.98 15.37
C ASN A 798 10.61 -24.61 16.05
N ALA A 799 10.05 -25.65 15.43
CA ALA A 799 9.10 -26.52 16.10
C ALA A 799 9.83 -27.40 17.13
N ARG A 800 9.14 -27.75 18.21
CA ARG A 800 9.71 -28.53 19.32
C ARG A 800 8.74 -29.55 19.90
N ASP A 801 9.30 -30.65 20.39
CA ASP A 801 8.66 -31.52 21.37
C ASP A 801 9.55 -31.58 22.62
N GLY A 802 9.08 -31.00 23.72
CA GLY A 802 9.89 -30.70 24.90
C GLY A 802 11.17 -29.94 24.56
N ALA A 803 12.33 -30.54 24.88
CA ALA A 803 13.64 -29.96 24.60
C ALA A 803 14.15 -30.23 23.16
N ALA A 804 13.55 -31.18 22.42
CA ALA A 804 14.00 -31.55 21.08
C ALA A 804 13.53 -30.53 20.03
N SER A 805 14.43 -30.12 19.14
CA SER A 805 14.07 -29.34 17.96
C SER A 805 13.66 -30.28 16.82
N LEU A 806 12.55 -29.99 16.16
CA LEU A 806 11.98 -30.79 15.07
C LEU A 806 12.20 -30.16 13.68
N GLY A 807 12.86 -29.00 13.63
CA GLY A 807 13.20 -28.27 12.40
C GLY A 807 12.70 -26.82 12.39
N ALA A 808 13.19 -26.06 11.41
CA ALA A 808 12.86 -24.65 11.24
C ALA A 808 11.41 -24.48 10.75
N VAL A 809 10.57 -23.80 11.52
CA VAL A 809 9.18 -23.46 11.12
C VAL A 809 9.03 -22.00 10.70
N PHE A 810 9.95 -21.15 11.16
CA PHE A 810 9.96 -19.73 10.90
C PHE A 810 11.33 -19.38 10.31
N THR A 811 11.35 -18.74 9.15
CA THR A 811 12.58 -18.38 8.43
C THR A 811 12.50 -16.97 7.85
N ARG A 812 13.65 -16.32 7.67
CA ARG A 812 13.80 -15.04 6.96
C ARG A 812 14.97 -15.13 5.96
N LYS A 813 14.68 -14.89 4.68
CA LYS A 813 15.65 -14.71 3.61
C LYS A 813 15.81 -13.19 3.32
N PRO A 814 16.99 -12.59 3.52
CA PRO A 814 17.22 -11.19 3.10
C PRO A 814 17.23 -11.10 1.57
N VAL A 815 16.65 -10.04 1.00
CA VAL A 815 16.61 -9.78 -0.44
C VAL A 815 16.78 -8.27 -0.67
N GLY A 816 17.94 -7.86 -1.16
CA GLY A 816 18.34 -6.45 -1.24
C GLY A 816 18.21 -5.75 0.11
N SER A 817 17.42 -4.67 0.18
CA SER A 817 17.14 -3.95 1.44
C SER A 817 15.95 -4.50 2.24
N GLY A 818 15.17 -5.42 1.68
CA GLY A 818 14.01 -6.07 2.30
C GLY A 818 14.23 -7.55 2.62
N ALA A 819 13.14 -8.31 2.75
CA ALA A 819 13.19 -9.74 3.08
C ALA A 819 11.88 -10.51 2.82
N LEU A 820 12.05 -11.82 2.62
CA LEU A 820 10.99 -12.82 2.61
C LEU A 820 10.96 -13.55 3.96
N TYR A 821 9.78 -13.59 4.59
CA TYR A 821 9.45 -14.47 5.71
C TYR A 821 8.68 -15.68 5.23
N ALA A 822 8.99 -16.85 5.77
CA ALA A 822 8.20 -18.06 5.53
C ALA A 822 7.82 -18.77 6.84
N LEU A 823 6.54 -19.12 6.94
CA LEU A 823 5.89 -19.78 8.09
C LEU A 823 5.37 -21.16 7.71
N GLY A 824 5.69 -22.19 8.49
CA GLY A 824 5.21 -23.56 8.29
C GLY A 824 3.79 -23.86 8.83
N TYR A 825 3.10 -22.91 9.44
CA TYR A 825 1.76 -23.07 10.02
C TYR A 825 0.85 -21.89 9.61
N ASP A 826 -0.46 -22.12 9.48
CA ASP A 826 -1.41 -21.03 9.24
C ASP A 826 -1.88 -20.42 10.57
N PRO A 827 -2.35 -19.16 10.62
CA PRO A 827 -2.75 -18.49 11.86
C PRO A 827 -3.86 -19.21 12.66
N LEU A 828 -4.59 -20.11 12.01
CA LEU A 828 -5.69 -20.89 12.57
C LEU A 828 -5.34 -22.35 12.88
N SER A 829 -4.17 -22.86 12.48
CA SER A 829 -3.83 -24.30 12.57
C SER A 829 -3.71 -24.85 14.02
N PHE A 830 -3.69 -23.98 15.03
CA PHE A 830 -3.58 -24.37 16.45
C PHE A 830 -4.88 -24.99 16.99
N THR A 831 -4.75 -26.06 17.78
CA THR A 831 -5.89 -26.81 18.34
C THR A 831 -5.90 -26.76 19.87
N TRP A 832 -7.06 -26.37 20.41
CA TRP A 832 -7.66 -26.64 21.74
C TRP A 832 -6.78 -26.76 23.00
N MET A 833 -7.23 -26.09 24.08
CA MET A 833 -6.56 -26.02 25.38
C MET A 833 -5.13 -25.46 25.32
N ARG A 834 -5.07 -24.27 24.69
CA ARG A 834 -4.32 -23.14 25.24
C ARG A 834 -4.70 -22.90 26.71
N CYS A 835 -3.90 -22.14 27.45
CA CYS A 835 -4.04 -22.17 28.91
C CYS A 835 -5.39 -21.58 29.38
N TYR A 836 -6.25 -22.45 29.96
CA TYR A 836 -7.68 -22.21 30.20
C TYR A 836 -8.00 -20.86 30.87
N VAL A 837 -7.62 -20.70 32.14
CA VAL A 837 -7.83 -19.49 32.95
C VAL A 837 -6.70 -19.35 33.97
N ASN A 838 -6.48 -18.12 34.47
CA ASN A 838 -5.47 -17.79 35.48
C ASN A 838 -4.01 -17.96 35.04
N CYS A 839 -3.79 -17.81 33.74
CA CYS A 839 -2.48 -17.85 33.10
C CYS A 839 -2.39 -16.79 32.00
N PHE A 840 -1.19 -16.65 31.44
CA PHE A 840 -0.93 -15.85 30.26
C PHE A 840 -0.66 -16.80 29.08
N ASP A 841 -1.39 -16.64 27.98
CA ASP A 841 -1.19 -17.40 26.74
C ASP A 841 -1.17 -16.42 25.55
N PRO A 842 -0.02 -16.21 24.90
CA PRO A 842 0.11 -15.24 23.80
C PRO A 842 -0.19 -15.83 22.42
N GLY A 843 -0.87 -16.99 22.31
CA GLY A 843 -0.78 -17.86 21.13
C GLY A 843 -1.34 -17.38 19.76
N ARG A 844 -2.30 -16.44 19.68
CA ARG A 844 -2.57 -15.68 18.42
C ARG A 844 -1.84 -14.34 18.45
N ASP A 845 -1.72 -13.78 19.64
CA ASP A 845 -1.23 -12.42 19.89
C ASP A 845 0.24 -12.26 19.48
N ILE A 846 1.06 -13.32 19.53
CA ILE A 846 2.41 -13.38 18.91
C ILE A 846 2.38 -12.98 17.44
N LEU A 847 1.39 -13.44 16.67
CA LEU A 847 1.33 -13.09 15.25
C LEU A 847 0.89 -11.63 15.05
N ALA A 848 0.05 -11.08 15.96
CA ALA A 848 -0.23 -9.65 15.99
C ALA A 848 1.01 -8.82 16.37
N VAL A 849 1.83 -9.30 17.30
CA VAL A 849 3.14 -8.72 17.66
C VAL A 849 4.11 -8.80 16.48
N LEU A 850 4.12 -9.91 15.75
CA LEU A 850 4.92 -10.08 14.52
C LEU A 850 4.48 -9.15 13.39
N PHE A 851 3.17 -8.93 13.18
CA PHE A 851 2.68 -7.93 12.21
C PHE A 851 3.17 -6.52 12.57
N LYS A 852 3.14 -6.14 13.86
CA LYS A 852 3.71 -4.87 14.34
C LYS A 852 5.23 -4.84 14.11
N ALA A 853 5.94 -5.92 14.38
CA ALA A 853 7.39 -6.03 14.19
C ALA A 853 7.82 -5.86 12.72
N TRP A 854 7.20 -6.62 11.81
CA TRP A 854 7.45 -6.50 10.38
C TRP A 854 7.05 -5.14 9.83
N LEU A 855 5.95 -4.53 10.32
CA LEU A 855 5.51 -3.23 9.81
C LEU A 855 6.50 -2.14 10.20
N ARG A 856 7.12 -2.27 11.36
CA ARG A 856 8.23 -1.42 11.79
C ARG A 856 9.51 -1.66 10.98
N GLU A 857 9.85 -2.92 10.68
CA GLU A 857 11.01 -3.27 9.85
C GLU A 857 10.89 -2.69 8.44
N ALA A 858 9.74 -2.92 7.79
CA ALA A 858 9.43 -2.45 6.45
C ALA A 858 9.20 -0.92 6.36
N GLY A 859 8.68 -0.33 7.44
CA GLY A 859 8.46 1.12 7.60
C GLY A 859 9.71 1.90 8.02
N GLY A 860 10.91 1.31 7.97
CA GLY A 860 12.16 1.99 8.30
C GLY A 860 12.32 2.39 9.78
N GLY A 861 11.54 1.78 10.68
CA GLY A 861 11.43 2.15 12.08
C GLY A 861 10.03 2.63 12.50
N HIS A 862 9.17 2.95 11.54
CA HIS A 862 7.91 3.69 11.74
C HIS A 862 6.65 2.84 11.49
N MET A 863 5.68 2.93 12.39
CA MET A 863 4.36 2.28 12.27
C MET A 863 3.31 3.01 13.13
N GLY A 864 2.02 2.82 12.84
CA GLY A 864 0.94 3.22 13.73
C GLY A 864 -0.31 2.35 13.59
N SER A 865 -1.10 2.29 14.66
CA SER A 865 -2.18 1.31 14.83
C SER A 865 -3.34 1.86 15.67
N LYS A 866 -4.54 1.26 15.56
CA LYS A 866 -5.68 1.58 16.44
C LYS A 866 -5.37 1.15 17.87
N HIS A 867 -5.13 2.10 18.77
CA HIS A 867 -4.86 1.81 20.18
C HIS A 867 -6.05 1.07 20.83
N THR A 868 -5.79 0.30 21.88
CA THR A 868 -6.73 -0.70 22.44
C THR A 868 -7.41 -0.27 23.74
N ALA A 869 -7.20 0.96 24.23
CA ALA A 869 -7.95 1.54 25.33
C ALA A 869 -8.58 2.92 25.02
N PRO A 870 -9.70 3.29 25.67
CA PRO A 870 -10.31 4.63 25.60
C PRO A 870 -9.57 5.67 26.48
N THR A 871 -8.30 5.42 26.80
CA THR A 871 -7.43 6.27 27.62
C THR A 871 -5.99 6.12 27.14
N THR A 872 -5.06 6.98 27.57
CA THR A 872 -3.62 6.83 27.27
C THR A 872 -2.93 5.67 28.03
N GLY A 873 -3.71 4.75 28.61
CA GLY A 873 -3.21 3.54 29.24
C GLY A 873 -2.56 2.57 28.24
N PRO A 874 -2.06 1.42 28.69
CA PRO A 874 -1.57 0.37 27.81
C PRO A 874 -2.68 -0.54 27.27
N SER A 875 -3.75 -0.76 28.05
CA SER A 875 -4.88 -1.62 27.68
C SER A 875 -6.08 -1.41 28.62
N ILE A 876 -7.14 -2.18 28.40
CA ILE A 876 -8.38 -2.23 29.20
C ILE A 876 -8.44 -3.51 30.03
N ALA A 877 -9.21 -3.46 31.12
CA ALA A 877 -9.59 -4.64 31.87
C ALA A 877 -11.06 -4.62 32.29
N ILE A 878 -11.62 -5.80 32.54
CA ILE A 878 -12.96 -5.99 33.09
C ILE A 878 -12.86 -6.75 34.41
N MET A 879 -13.56 -6.23 35.42
CA MET A 879 -14.06 -7.07 36.51
C MET A 879 -15.45 -7.57 36.13
N SER A 880 -15.63 -8.88 36.20
CA SER A 880 -16.89 -9.57 35.93
C SER A 880 -17.21 -10.50 37.08
N HIS A 881 -18.49 -10.60 37.44
CA HIS A 881 -18.94 -11.36 38.59
C HIS A 881 -20.14 -12.21 38.21
N ASP A 882 -20.11 -13.49 38.54
CA ASP A 882 -21.20 -14.43 38.24
C ASP A 882 -21.95 -14.76 39.54
N ILE A 883 -23.24 -14.40 39.57
CA ILE A 883 -24.09 -14.52 40.75
C ILE A 883 -24.92 -15.80 40.66
N ASP A 884 -24.32 -16.92 41.09
CA ASP A 884 -24.89 -18.26 40.94
C ASP A 884 -25.93 -18.58 42.04
N ALA A 885 -27.21 -18.49 41.67
CA ALA A 885 -28.35 -18.87 42.51
C ALA A 885 -29.01 -20.17 42.01
N PRO A 886 -29.11 -21.20 42.88
CA PRO A 886 -28.18 -21.57 43.94
C PRO A 886 -27.20 -22.62 43.41
N ASP A 887 -25.91 -22.30 43.33
CA ASP A 887 -24.90 -23.36 43.22
C ASP A 887 -25.08 -24.38 44.36
N SER A 888 -24.85 -25.67 44.08
CA SER A 888 -25.36 -26.81 44.87
C SER A 888 -24.82 -26.92 46.31
N HIS A 889 -23.96 -25.98 46.70
CA HIS A 889 -23.31 -25.86 48.00
C HIS A 889 -23.99 -24.81 48.91
N ASN A 890 -24.90 -23.97 48.39
CA ASN A 890 -25.36 -22.73 49.03
C ASN A 890 -26.80 -22.74 49.58
N ALA A 891 -27.34 -23.91 49.94
CA ALA A 891 -28.70 -24.04 50.47
C ALA A 891 -28.90 -23.22 51.76
N GLY A 892 -29.60 -22.08 51.64
CA GLY A 892 -30.01 -21.21 52.75
C GLY A 892 -29.04 -20.08 53.13
N SER A 893 -28.12 -19.64 52.25
CA SER A 893 -27.13 -18.59 52.59
C SER A 893 -27.34 -17.26 51.84
N GLU A 894 -27.27 -16.14 52.56
CA GLU A 894 -27.51 -14.77 52.04
C GLU A 894 -26.36 -14.21 51.16
N TYR A 895 -25.26 -14.95 51.04
CA TYR A 895 -23.95 -14.40 50.66
C TYR A 895 -23.71 -14.17 49.18
N GLY A 896 -24.48 -14.78 48.27
CA GLY A 896 -24.36 -14.47 46.83
C GLY A 896 -24.72 -13.01 46.54
N ALA A 897 -25.91 -12.59 46.98
CA ALA A 897 -26.37 -11.21 46.85
C ALA A 897 -25.56 -10.24 47.74
N ALA A 898 -25.36 -10.57 49.02
CA ALA A 898 -24.63 -9.69 49.93
C ALA A 898 -23.15 -9.52 49.56
N GLY A 899 -22.50 -10.59 49.07
CA GLY A 899 -21.14 -10.57 48.56
C GLY A 899 -21.01 -9.72 47.29
N ALA A 900 -21.96 -9.82 46.36
CA ALA A 900 -21.97 -9.00 45.15
C ALA A 900 -22.04 -7.50 45.48
N ILE A 901 -22.90 -7.11 46.44
CA ILE A 901 -23.00 -5.73 46.94
C ILE A 901 -21.70 -5.26 47.62
N GLN A 902 -21.03 -6.12 48.40
CA GLN A 902 -19.75 -5.77 49.03
C GLN A 902 -18.60 -5.65 48.01
N MET A 903 -18.57 -6.50 46.97
CA MET A 903 -17.63 -6.39 45.86
C MET A 903 -17.88 -5.09 45.07
N ALA A 904 -19.14 -4.78 44.77
CA ALA A 904 -19.52 -3.54 44.10
C ALA A 904 -19.08 -2.30 44.90
N GLN A 905 -19.22 -2.31 46.23
CA GLN A 905 -18.71 -1.24 47.10
C GLN A 905 -17.17 -1.12 47.04
N ALA A 906 -16.43 -2.24 47.00
CA ALA A 906 -14.98 -2.25 46.91
C ALA A 906 -14.42 -1.74 45.56
N GLU A 907 -15.19 -1.91 44.48
CA GLU A 907 -14.92 -1.38 43.14
C GLU A 907 -15.32 0.09 43.01
N GLN A 908 -16.52 0.45 43.49
CA GLN A 908 -17.01 1.83 43.51
C GLN A 908 -16.05 2.75 44.28
N ALA A 909 -15.52 2.27 45.42
CA ALA A 909 -14.51 2.98 46.21
C ALA A 909 -13.19 3.28 45.46
N ARG A 910 -12.99 2.64 44.29
CA ARG A 910 -11.85 2.83 43.39
C ARG A 910 -12.22 3.52 42.07
N GLY A 911 -13.49 3.90 41.90
CA GLY A 911 -14.02 4.45 40.65
C GLY A 911 -14.11 3.41 39.52
N VAL A 912 -14.09 2.12 39.86
CA VAL A 912 -14.23 1.00 38.92
C VAL A 912 -15.70 0.59 38.83
N LYS A 913 -16.11 0.11 37.66
CA LYS A 913 -17.38 -0.58 37.47
C LYS A 913 -17.15 -2.08 37.24
N GLY A 914 -17.84 -2.91 37.99
CA GLY A 914 -17.97 -4.34 37.71
C GLY A 914 -19.11 -4.65 36.75
N SER A 915 -18.97 -5.78 36.06
CA SER A 915 -20.04 -6.43 35.31
C SER A 915 -20.64 -7.53 36.18
N TYR A 916 -21.95 -7.67 36.25
CA TYR A 916 -22.60 -8.72 37.04
C TYR A 916 -23.51 -9.54 36.14
N MET A 917 -23.21 -10.83 35.98
CA MET A 917 -24.09 -11.78 35.28
C MET A 917 -24.96 -12.46 36.33
N ILE A 918 -26.28 -12.37 36.18
CA ILE A 918 -27.22 -12.70 37.25
C ILE A 918 -28.07 -13.90 36.86
N THR A 919 -27.95 -15.00 37.62
CA THR A 919 -28.95 -16.08 37.54
C THR A 919 -30.20 -15.62 38.28
N THR A 920 -31.38 -15.92 37.73
CA THR A 920 -32.66 -15.41 38.25
C THR A 920 -33.48 -16.49 38.94
N ASP A 921 -32.90 -17.39 39.74
CA ASP A 921 -33.59 -18.59 40.24
C ASP A 921 -34.88 -18.28 41.01
N TYR A 922 -36.00 -18.29 40.29
CA TYR A 922 -37.35 -18.20 40.82
C TYR A 922 -37.98 -19.59 40.96
N VAL A 923 -37.21 -20.65 40.72
CA VAL A 923 -37.66 -22.05 40.77
C VAL A 923 -37.48 -22.62 42.17
N THR A 924 -36.32 -22.39 42.79
CA THR A 924 -36.09 -22.70 44.20
C THR A 924 -36.23 -21.48 45.12
N GLY A 925 -36.32 -20.27 44.54
CA GLY A 925 -36.83 -19.06 45.18
C GLY A 925 -35.76 -18.06 45.64
N TYR A 926 -34.52 -18.19 45.16
CA TYR A 926 -33.39 -17.33 45.55
C TYR A 926 -33.32 -16.00 44.78
N ASN A 927 -34.18 -15.79 43.78
CA ASN A 927 -34.24 -14.57 42.97
C ASN A 927 -34.51 -13.31 43.82
N ASN A 928 -33.44 -12.59 44.17
CA ASN A 928 -33.52 -11.30 44.84
C ASN A 928 -33.78 -10.18 43.82
N ALA A 929 -35.05 -9.89 43.56
CA ALA A 929 -35.48 -8.87 42.59
C ALA A 929 -34.98 -7.43 42.89
N ASN A 930 -34.47 -7.16 44.10
CA ASN A 930 -33.85 -5.87 44.41
C ASN A 930 -32.38 -5.81 43.97
N LEU A 931 -31.67 -6.95 43.94
CA LEU A 931 -30.22 -7.01 43.69
C LEU A 931 -29.79 -6.35 42.36
N PRO A 932 -30.47 -6.55 41.20
CA PRO A 932 -30.13 -5.83 39.97
C PRO A 932 -30.26 -4.31 40.11
N THR A 933 -31.27 -3.84 40.84
CA THR A 933 -31.49 -2.41 41.12
C THR A 933 -30.47 -1.87 42.13
N ASP A 934 -30.10 -2.61 43.17
CA ASP A 934 -29.08 -2.20 44.14
C ASP A 934 -27.68 -2.14 43.52
N LEU A 935 -27.35 -3.05 42.60
CA LEU A 935 -26.14 -2.96 41.77
C LEU A 935 -26.17 -1.73 40.86
N CYS A 936 -27.30 -1.39 40.23
CA CYS A 936 -27.47 -0.14 39.50
C CYS A 936 -27.29 1.10 40.39
N ASN A 937 -27.81 1.08 41.62
CA ASN A 937 -27.67 2.17 42.60
C ASN A 937 -26.19 2.38 43.02
N LEU A 938 -25.36 1.33 42.97
CA LEU A 938 -23.91 1.41 43.15
C LEU A 938 -23.15 1.81 41.86
N GLY A 939 -23.84 1.96 40.73
CA GLY A 939 -23.26 2.31 39.43
C GLY A 939 -22.84 1.12 38.57
N MET A 940 -23.10 -0.11 39.01
CA MET A 940 -22.69 -1.38 38.39
C MET A 940 -23.69 -1.85 37.33
N CYS A 941 -24.13 -0.93 36.48
CA CYS A 941 -25.08 -1.20 35.43
C CYS A 941 -24.60 -0.70 34.05
N PRO A 942 -24.99 -1.42 32.97
CA PRO A 942 -25.96 -2.53 32.97
C PRO A 942 -25.38 -3.89 33.42
N VAL A 943 -26.24 -4.71 34.03
CA VAL A 943 -25.97 -6.13 34.36
C VAL A 943 -26.23 -7.03 33.15
N GLY A 944 -25.75 -8.28 33.19
CA GLY A 944 -25.97 -9.32 32.18
C GLY A 944 -26.80 -10.51 32.67
N GLY A 945 -27.26 -11.33 31.73
CA GLY A 945 -27.99 -12.57 32.01
C GLY A 945 -27.08 -13.79 32.20
N HIS A 946 -27.53 -14.74 33.04
CA HIS A 946 -26.79 -15.97 33.38
C HIS A 946 -27.70 -17.20 33.53
N SER A 947 -28.81 -17.29 32.78
CA SER A 947 -29.84 -18.36 32.90
C SER A 947 -30.70 -18.28 34.18
N ILE A 948 -31.76 -19.09 34.26
CA ILE A 948 -32.60 -19.15 35.45
C ILE A 948 -31.98 -20.09 36.49
N GLN A 949 -31.65 -21.31 36.09
CA GLN A 949 -31.35 -22.43 36.99
C GLN A 949 -29.85 -22.79 37.05
N HIS A 950 -28.97 -22.00 36.41
CA HIS A 950 -27.53 -22.25 36.30
C HIS A 950 -27.21 -23.69 35.84
N LEU A 951 -27.68 -24.07 34.64
CA LEU A 951 -27.58 -25.42 34.09
C LEU A 951 -26.57 -25.54 32.94
N ILE A 952 -25.90 -26.68 32.84
CA ILE A 952 -24.96 -27.04 31.75
C ILE A 952 -25.71 -27.00 30.40
N GLY A 953 -25.59 -25.87 29.69
CA GLY A 953 -26.42 -25.55 28.53
C GLY A 953 -26.21 -26.47 27.32
N ALA A 954 -24.98 -26.94 27.10
CA ALA A 954 -24.61 -27.65 25.86
C ALA A 954 -25.41 -28.93 25.55
N GLY A 955 -26.04 -29.54 26.55
CA GLY A 955 -26.88 -30.74 26.39
C GLY A 955 -28.40 -30.49 26.40
N LEU A 956 -28.85 -29.24 26.58
CA LEU A 956 -30.29 -28.93 26.69
C LEU A 956 -30.97 -28.91 25.31
N PRO A 957 -32.24 -29.33 25.20
CA PRO A 957 -33.03 -29.12 23.99
C PRO A 957 -33.30 -27.62 23.76
N LEU A 958 -33.41 -27.21 22.49
CA LEU A 958 -33.59 -25.79 22.14
C LEU A 958 -34.84 -25.16 22.80
N GLY A 959 -35.97 -25.86 22.77
CA GLY A 959 -37.26 -25.37 23.27
C GLY A 959 -37.99 -24.43 22.31
N ASP A 960 -39.06 -23.80 22.81
CA ASP A 960 -39.72 -22.66 22.17
C ASP A 960 -39.11 -21.35 22.68
N CYS A 961 -38.94 -20.38 21.79
CA CYS A 961 -38.28 -19.11 22.04
C CYS A 961 -39.28 -17.94 22.19
N ASN A 962 -40.58 -18.25 22.14
CA ASN A 962 -41.70 -17.37 22.47
C ASN A 962 -42.21 -17.58 23.91
N VAL A 963 -41.56 -18.45 24.70
CA VAL A 963 -41.92 -18.72 26.09
C VAL A 963 -41.77 -17.48 26.99
N THR A 964 -42.54 -17.46 28.06
CA THR A 964 -42.60 -16.36 29.04
C THR A 964 -42.41 -16.94 30.46
N LYS A 965 -42.20 -16.08 31.46
CA LYS A 965 -42.16 -16.50 32.88
C LYS A 965 -43.41 -17.29 33.32
N ALA A 966 -44.55 -17.07 32.68
CA ALA A 966 -45.81 -17.77 32.98
C ALA A 966 -46.02 -19.07 32.18
N THR A 967 -45.24 -19.32 31.12
CA THR A 967 -45.41 -20.49 30.23
C THR A 967 -44.21 -21.42 30.17
N TYR A 968 -43.05 -21.02 30.69
CA TYR A 968 -41.85 -21.87 30.75
C TYR A 968 -41.94 -22.92 31.87
N ASN A 969 -41.69 -24.18 31.52
CA ASN A 969 -41.66 -25.31 32.46
C ASN A 969 -40.22 -25.64 32.88
N THR A 970 -39.81 -25.14 34.03
CA THR A 970 -38.48 -25.34 34.63
C THR A 970 -38.21 -26.77 35.15
N SER A 971 -39.18 -27.67 35.07
CA SER A 971 -38.95 -29.12 35.24
C SER A 971 -38.49 -29.82 33.94
N VAL A 972 -38.55 -29.13 32.79
CA VAL A 972 -38.05 -29.62 31.49
C VAL A 972 -37.24 -28.47 30.84
N PRO A 973 -36.02 -28.20 31.34
CA PRO A 973 -35.28 -27.01 30.96
C PRO A 973 -34.88 -27.01 29.49
N THR A 974 -34.84 -25.81 28.89
CA THR A 974 -34.55 -25.61 27.46
C THR A 974 -33.67 -24.38 27.27
N VAL A 975 -32.84 -24.39 26.22
CA VAL A 975 -31.91 -23.28 25.90
C VAL A 975 -32.64 -21.95 25.74
N CYS A 976 -33.74 -21.95 24.98
CA CYS A 976 -34.57 -20.76 24.82
C CYS A 976 -35.28 -20.35 26.10
N GLY A 977 -35.83 -21.28 26.90
CA GLY A 977 -36.47 -20.93 28.17
C GLY A 977 -35.52 -20.33 29.18
N GLU A 978 -34.37 -20.98 29.41
CA GLU A 978 -33.31 -20.47 30.29
C GLU A 978 -32.81 -19.09 29.87
N THR A 979 -32.67 -18.84 28.57
CA THR A 979 -32.14 -17.57 28.04
C THR A 979 -33.19 -16.47 28.02
N VAL A 980 -34.34 -16.71 27.37
CA VAL A 980 -35.40 -15.72 27.16
C VAL A 980 -35.96 -15.21 28.49
N VAL A 981 -36.28 -16.13 29.40
CA VAL A 981 -37.02 -15.77 30.61
C VAL A 981 -36.11 -15.14 31.67
N ASN A 982 -34.82 -15.50 31.73
CA ASN A 982 -33.83 -14.77 32.54
C ASN A 982 -33.69 -13.31 32.07
N LEU A 983 -33.51 -13.08 30.75
CA LEU A 983 -33.39 -11.74 30.17
C LEU A 983 -34.65 -10.89 30.41
N ASP A 984 -35.84 -11.47 30.30
CA ASP A 984 -37.11 -10.76 30.57
C ASP A 984 -37.34 -10.47 32.06
N ILE A 985 -36.85 -11.33 32.96
CA ILE A 985 -36.90 -11.07 34.41
C ILE A 985 -35.97 -9.92 34.78
N LEU A 986 -34.70 -9.96 34.38
CA LEU A 986 -33.74 -8.89 34.67
C LEU A 986 -34.20 -7.55 34.06
N LYS A 987 -34.81 -7.57 32.87
CA LYS A 987 -35.41 -6.38 32.26
C LYS A 987 -36.61 -5.83 33.04
N ALA A 988 -37.41 -6.68 33.69
CA ALA A 988 -38.52 -6.26 34.54
C ALA A 988 -38.08 -5.75 35.92
N GLU A 989 -36.96 -6.26 36.45
CA GLU A 989 -36.44 -5.97 37.80
C GLU A 989 -35.50 -4.75 37.85
N ILE A 990 -35.18 -4.14 36.70
CA ILE A 990 -34.38 -2.90 36.61
C ILE A 990 -35.21 -1.78 35.97
N PRO A 991 -35.80 -0.87 36.76
CA PRO A 991 -36.67 0.19 36.25
C PRO A 991 -36.03 1.04 35.14
N GLY A 992 -36.68 1.09 33.98
CA GLY A 992 -36.27 1.89 32.83
C GLY A 992 -35.23 1.24 31.91
N THR A 993 -34.75 0.03 32.19
CA THR A 993 -33.79 -0.68 31.32
C THR A 993 -34.44 -1.12 30.01
N PRO A 994 -33.96 -0.67 28.83
CA PRO A 994 -34.59 -1.01 27.55
C PRO A 994 -34.26 -2.44 27.08
N ALA A 995 -33.08 -2.96 27.42
CA ALA A 995 -32.60 -4.31 27.10
C ALA A 995 -31.43 -4.70 28.01
N ILE A 996 -31.26 -6.00 28.23
CA ILE A 996 -30.03 -6.59 28.76
C ILE A 996 -29.12 -6.87 27.56
N LEU A 997 -27.88 -6.34 27.57
CA LEU A 997 -26.99 -6.36 26.39
C LEU A 997 -25.86 -7.40 26.48
N SER A 998 -25.64 -7.96 27.66
CA SER A 998 -24.55 -8.88 28.00
C SER A 998 -25.07 -10.23 28.52
N TRP A 999 -24.35 -11.30 28.19
CA TRP A 999 -24.64 -12.67 28.64
C TRP A 999 -23.36 -13.41 29.06
N ARG A 1000 -23.55 -14.50 29.81
CA ARG A 1000 -22.60 -15.61 29.98
C ARG A 1000 -23.38 -16.91 30.16
N CYS A 1001 -22.94 -18.01 29.57
CA CYS A 1001 -23.51 -19.34 29.82
C CYS A 1001 -23.03 -19.92 31.17
N PRO A 1002 -23.93 -20.51 31.97
CA PRO A 1002 -23.56 -21.32 33.13
C PRO A 1002 -22.48 -22.35 32.83
N TYR A 1003 -21.53 -22.52 33.75
CA TYR A 1003 -20.37 -23.41 33.60
C TYR A 1003 -19.56 -23.22 32.29
N LEU A 1004 -19.66 -22.04 31.65
CA LEU A 1004 -19.10 -21.76 30.31
C LEU A 1004 -19.58 -22.77 29.23
N SER A 1005 -20.77 -23.34 29.42
CA SER A 1005 -21.30 -24.45 28.61
C SER A 1005 -22.20 -23.97 27.49
N VAL A 1006 -21.58 -23.52 26.38
CA VAL A 1006 -22.29 -22.99 25.21
C VAL A 1006 -23.00 -24.10 24.42
N HIS A 1007 -24.32 -24.01 24.30
CA HIS A 1007 -25.10 -24.79 23.34
C HIS A 1007 -24.91 -24.24 21.91
N PRO A 1008 -24.85 -25.07 20.84
CA PRO A 1008 -24.63 -24.60 19.48
C PRO A 1008 -25.51 -23.39 19.09
N ASN A 1009 -26.83 -23.50 19.20
CA ASN A 1009 -27.75 -22.42 18.81
C ASN A 1009 -27.82 -21.26 19.84
N GLN A 1010 -26.91 -21.14 20.82
CA GLN A 1010 -27.01 -20.12 21.88
C GLN A 1010 -27.00 -18.71 21.29
N PHE A 1011 -26.13 -18.45 20.31
CA PHE A 1011 -25.91 -17.10 19.78
C PHE A 1011 -27.12 -16.62 18.95
N GLU A 1012 -27.81 -17.51 18.25
CA GLU A 1012 -29.11 -17.23 17.62
C GLU A 1012 -30.13 -16.72 18.65
N VAL A 1013 -30.23 -17.41 19.79
CA VAL A 1013 -31.18 -17.06 20.86
C VAL A 1013 -30.82 -15.72 21.50
N LEU A 1014 -29.54 -15.47 21.79
CA LEU A 1014 -29.05 -14.21 22.34
C LEU A 1014 -29.33 -13.03 21.40
N ALA A 1015 -29.01 -13.17 20.11
CA ALA A 1015 -29.22 -12.13 19.12
C ALA A 1015 -30.71 -11.83 18.89
N LEU A 1016 -31.57 -12.86 18.86
CA LEU A 1016 -33.03 -12.71 18.78
C LEU A 1016 -33.62 -11.92 19.97
N ARG A 1017 -32.90 -11.84 21.09
CA ARG A 1017 -33.29 -11.02 22.27
C ARG A 1017 -32.54 -9.69 22.38
N GLY A 1018 -31.72 -9.35 21.38
CA GLY A 1018 -30.99 -8.07 21.32
C GLY A 1018 -29.73 -8.00 22.19
N VAL A 1019 -29.27 -9.13 22.74
CA VAL A 1019 -27.96 -9.25 23.37
C VAL A 1019 -26.88 -9.01 22.31
N ARG A 1020 -25.82 -8.28 22.68
CA ARG A 1020 -24.74 -7.88 21.76
C ARG A 1020 -23.39 -8.45 22.17
N TYR A 1021 -23.24 -8.80 23.44
CA TYR A 1021 -21.98 -9.21 24.04
C TYR A 1021 -22.17 -10.54 24.76
N ASP A 1022 -21.37 -11.51 24.41
CA ASP A 1022 -21.22 -12.75 25.17
C ASP A 1022 -19.85 -12.79 25.83
N SER A 1023 -19.74 -13.62 26.86
CA SER A 1023 -18.50 -13.91 27.56
C SER A 1023 -18.53 -15.36 28.07
N SER A 1024 -18.89 -16.29 27.19
CA SER A 1024 -19.10 -17.69 27.55
C SER A 1024 -17.89 -18.60 27.31
N TYR A 1025 -16.78 -18.09 26.79
CA TYR A 1025 -15.56 -18.86 26.56
C TYR A 1025 -14.35 -18.29 27.32
N ALA A 1026 -13.39 -19.15 27.63
CA ALA A 1026 -12.10 -18.74 28.17
C ALA A 1026 -11.02 -18.62 27.09
N VAL A 1027 -9.90 -17.98 27.42
CA VAL A 1027 -8.73 -17.84 26.51
C VAL A 1027 -8.06 -19.17 26.14
N GLY A 1028 -8.38 -20.27 26.82
CA GLY A 1028 -7.98 -21.62 26.40
C GLY A 1028 -8.92 -22.31 25.40
N ASP A 1029 -10.17 -21.87 25.32
CA ASP A 1029 -11.16 -22.34 24.36
C ASP A 1029 -11.06 -21.52 23.06
N LEU A 1030 -10.90 -20.20 23.20
CA LEU A 1030 -10.65 -19.31 22.07
C LEU A 1030 -9.17 -19.34 21.67
N ARG A 1031 -8.86 -18.90 20.44
CA ARG A 1031 -7.47 -18.88 19.94
C ARG A 1031 -6.69 -17.60 20.27
N SER A 1032 -7.30 -16.56 20.86
CA SER A 1032 -6.68 -15.25 21.16
C SER A 1032 -7.24 -14.65 22.45
N ASN A 1033 -6.49 -13.72 23.05
CA ASN A 1033 -7.01 -12.87 24.12
C ASN A 1033 -7.90 -11.73 23.60
N PHE A 1034 -7.89 -11.38 22.31
CA PHE A 1034 -8.69 -10.26 21.80
C PHE A 1034 -10.19 -10.61 21.66
N PRO A 1035 -11.10 -9.64 21.82
CA PRO A 1035 -12.52 -9.81 21.51
C PRO A 1035 -12.77 -10.14 20.03
N LEU A 1036 -13.71 -11.03 19.76
CA LEU A 1036 -13.96 -11.59 18.42
C LEU A 1036 -15.44 -11.52 18.04
N LYS A 1037 -15.72 -11.35 16.75
CA LYS A 1037 -17.10 -11.37 16.22
C LYS A 1037 -17.56 -12.80 15.98
N ALA A 1038 -18.73 -13.14 16.49
CA ALA A 1038 -19.31 -14.48 16.37
C ALA A 1038 -19.64 -14.87 14.92
N ASP A 1039 -20.15 -13.94 14.12
CA ASP A 1039 -20.52 -14.15 12.70
C ASP A 1039 -19.32 -14.41 11.77
N ARG A 1040 -18.09 -14.19 12.26
CA ARG A 1040 -16.85 -14.44 11.52
C ARG A 1040 -16.14 -15.72 11.93
N TRP A 1041 -16.56 -16.40 13.00
CA TRP A 1041 -15.82 -17.53 13.57
C TRP A 1041 -15.82 -18.76 12.64
N PRO A 1042 -14.68 -19.12 12.01
CA PRO A 1042 -14.67 -20.08 10.90
C PRO A 1042 -14.72 -21.56 11.32
N TYR A 1043 -14.72 -21.86 12.62
CA TYR A 1043 -14.47 -23.21 13.15
C TYR A 1043 -15.71 -23.94 13.68
N VAL A 1044 -16.90 -23.47 13.29
CA VAL A 1044 -18.20 -24.10 13.58
C VAL A 1044 -19.11 -23.97 12.35
N ASP A 1045 -18.82 -24.80 11.33
CA ASP A 1045 -19.25 -24.71 9.92
C ASP A 1045 -20.74 -24.41 9.64
N HIS A 1046 -21.63 -24.63 10.60
CA HIS A 1046 -23.09 -24.57 10.39
C HIS A 1046 -23.86 -23.74 11.43
N VAL A 1047 -23.18 -23.16 12.42
CA VAL A 1047 -23.82 -22.75 13.67
C VAL A 1047 -24.32 -21.31 13.64
N PHE A 1048 -23.43 -20.31 13.62
CA PHE A 1048 -23.79 -18.92 13.90
C PHE A 1048 -24.24 -18.14 12.65
N LYS A 1049 -25.55 -17.88 12.53
CA LYS A 1049 -26.16 -17.30 11.32
C LYS A 1049 -26.40 -15.80 11.41
N GLN A 1050 -25.44 -15.03 10.91
CA GLN A 1050 -25.59 -13.61 10.52
C GLN A 1050 -25.91 -12.64 11.68
N GLN A 1051 -25.38 -12.87 12.89
CA GLN A 1051 -25.68 -12.06 14.07
C GLN A 1051 -24.47 -11.27 14.59
N PRO A 1052 -24.58 -9.95 14.85
CA PRO A 1052 -23.47 -9.09 15.27
C PRO A 1052 -23.13 -9.21 16.76
N LEU A 1053 -23.05 -10.44 17.27
CA LEU A 1053 -22.56 -10.76 18.61
C LEU A 1053 -21.04 -10.65 18.67
N TRP A 1054 -20.54 -10.11 19.77
CA TRP A 1054 -19.12 -10.10 20.12
C TRP A 1054 -18.89 -11.01 21.31
N GLU A 1055 -17.99 -11.99 21.15
CA GLU A 1055 -17.51 -12.82 22.24
C GLU A 1055 -16.27 -12.18 22.89
N PHE A 1056 -16.27 -12.20 24.21
CA PHE A 1056 -15.27 -11.58 25.06
C PHE A 1056 -14.63 -12.63 25.99
N PRO A 1057 -13.42 -13.12 25.68
CA PRO A 1057 -12.84 -14.25 26.39
C PRO A 1057 -12.43 -13.93 27.83
N ILE A 1058 -12.76 -14.85 28.74
CA ILE A 1058 -12.34 -14.83 30.14
C ILE A 1058 -10.86 -15.24 30.22
N VAL A 1059 -10.03 -14.40 30.87
CA VAL A 1059 -8.59 -14.67 31.04
C VAL A 1059 -8.30 -15.31 32.40
N GLN A 1060 -9.11 -14.98 33.40
CA GLN A 1060 -8.88 -15.27 34.82
C GLN A 1060 -10.20 -15.55 35.52
N GLU A 1061 -10.19 -16.46 36.49
CA GLU A 1061 -11.31 -16.66 37.44
C GLU A 1061 -10.78 -16.69 38.89
N ASP A 1062 -11.67 -16.81 39.87
CA ASP A 1062 -11.33 -17.07 41.28
C ASP A 1062 -11.27 -18.57 41.64
N GLY A 1063 -11.59 -19.47 40.71
CA GLY A 1063 -11.26 -20.90 40.80
C GLY A 1063 -9.94 -21.27 40.09
N ARG A 1064 -9.53 -22.54 40.18
CA ARG A 1064 -8.61 -23.14 39.20
C ARG A 1064 -8.75 -24.66 39.22
N GLY A 1065 -8.51 -25.32 38.09
CA GLY A 1065 -8.35 -26.78 38.07
C GLY A 1065 -6.93 -27.17 38.49
N ASP A 1066 -6.77 -27.69 39.71
CA ASP A 1066 -5.53 -28.35 40.17
C ASP A 1066 -5.62 -29.86 39.90
N VAL A 1067 -4.47 -30.49 39.63
CA VAL A 1067 -4.37 -31.95 39.48
C VAL A 1067 -3.63 -32.54 40.67
N THR A 1068 -4.29 -33.42 41.43
CA THR A 1068 -3.65 -34.21 42.48
C THR A 1068 -3.92 -35.70 42.22
N ASN A 1069 -2.85 -36.50 42.11
CA ASN A 1069 -2.92 -37.96 41.91
C ASN A 1069 -3.81 -38.42 40.72
N GLY A 1070 -3.91 -37.62 39.65
CA GLY A 1070 -4.77 -37.94 38.50
C GLY A 1070 -6.25 -37.62 38.69
N VAL A 1071 -6.61 -36.85 39.72
CA VAL A 1071 -7.94 -36.23 39.87
C VAL A 1071 -7.80 -34.73 39.70
N THR A 1072 -8.65 -34.14 38.85
CA THR A 1072 -8.78 -32.68 38.73
C THR A 1072 -9.77 -32.17 39.76
N THR A 1073 -9.34 -31.26 40.63
CA THR A 1073 -10.15 -30.62 41.68
C THR A 1073 -10.19 -29.11 41.45
N ARG A 1074 -11.37 -28.47 41.57
CA ARG A 1074 -11.43 -27.01 41.65
C ARG A 1074 -10.83 -26.57 42.98
N VAL A 1075 -9.91 -25.61 42.92
CA VAL A 1075 -9.31 -24.97 44.09
C VAL A 1075 -9.68 -23.49 44.06
N GLU A 1076 -10.54 -23.11 45.00
CA GLU A 1076 -11.05 -21.75 45.18
C GLU A 1076 -9.96 -20.79 45.68
N LEU A 1077 -10.06 -19.52 45.30
CA LEU A 1077 -9.39 -18.38 45.91
C LEU A 1077 -9.77 -18.27 47.38
N GLN A 1078 -8.78 -18.46 48.26
CA GLN A 1078 -8.93 -18.40 49.70
C GLN A 1078 -7.65 -17.93 50.40
N GLN A 1079 -7.70 -17.64 51.70
CA GLN A 1079 -6.57 -17.11 52.48
C GLN A 1079 -5.24 -17.85 52.22
N ALA A 1080 -5.27 -19.19 52.17
CA ALA A 1080 -4.09 -20.02 52.00
C ALA A 1080 -3.39 -19.88 50.63
N ASN A 1081 -4.14 -19.53 49.57
CA ASN A 1081 -3.62 -19.42 48.20
C ASN A 1081 -3.82 -18.02 47.58
N GLN A 1082 -4.37 -17.06 48.32
CA GLN A 1082 -4.67 -15.69 47.88
C GLN A 1082 -3.48 -15.02 47.17
N LYS A 1083 -2.28 -15.19 47.76
CA LYS A 1083 -1.02 -14.68 47.22
C LYS A 1083 -0.66 -15.30 45.86
N TRP A 1084 -1.08 -16.54 45.56
CA TRP A 1084 -0.88 -17.15 44.24
C TRP A 1084 -1.82 -16.50 43.22
N PHE A 1085 -3.13 -16.44 43.49
CA PHE A 1085 -4.11 -15.83 42.59
C PHE A 1085 -3.74 -14.39 42.24
N LEU A 1086 -3.55 -13.53 43.26
CA LEU A 1086 -3.18 -12.13 43.08
C LEU A 1086 -1.89 -11.95 42.25
N ASN A 1087 -0.94 -12.88 42.33
CA ASN A 1087 0.29 -12.84 41.54
C ASN A 1087 0.10 -13.30 40.09
N ASN A 1088 -0.86 -14.17 39.79
CA ASN A 1088 -1.12 -14.64 38.43
C ASN A 1088 -2.10 -13.72 37.70
N TRP A 1089 -3.15 -13.25 38.38
CA TRP A 1089 -4.05 -12.21 37.90
C TRP A 1089 -3.26 -10.96 37.46
N TYR A 1090 -2.42 -10.46 38.37
CA TYR A 1090 -1.53 -9.34 38.06
C TYR A 1090 -0.53 -9.66 36.94
N TYR A 1091 -0.01 -10.89 36.84
CA TYR A 1091 0.94 -11.23 35.79
C TYR A 1091 0.33 -11.20 34.39
N ALA A 1092 -0.78 -11.92 34.19
CA ALA A 1092 -1.46 -11.98 32.90
C ALA A 1092 -2.07 -10.62 32.52
N ALA A 1093 -2.59 -9.85 33.48
CA ALA A 1093 -3.02 -8.47 33.22
C ALA A 1093 -1.88 -7.58 32.68
N LEU A 1094 -0.64 -7.74 33.20
CA LEU A 1094 0.51 -6.96 32.72
C LEU A 1094 0.98 -7.40 31.34
N LYS A 1095 0.96 -8.72 31.07
CA LYS A 1095 1.46 -9.26 29.80
C LYS A 1095 0.47 -9.07 28.65
N ASN A 1096 -0.83 -9.18 28.92
CA ASN A 1096 -1.85 -8.74 27.97
C ASN A 1096 -1.68 -7.23 27.68
N ALA A 1097 -1.53 -6.40 28.72
CA ALA A 1097 -1.32 -4.97 28.56
C ALA A 1097 -0.05 -4.57 27.79
N ALA A 1098 1.04 -5.36 27.86
CA ALA A 1098 2.24 -5.13 27.05
C ALA A 1098 1.97 -5.31 25.54
N ASN A 1099 1.19 -6.33 25.18
CA ASN A 1099 0.82 -6.63 23.79
C ASN A 1099 -0.32 -5.73 23.26
N GLY A 1100 -0.94 -4.95 24.14
CA GLY A 1100 -2.19 -4.22 23.89
C GLY A 1100 -3.44 -5.10 23.93
N ALA A 1101 -3.30 -6.38 24.30
CA ALA A 1101 -4.42 -7.28 24.57
C ALA A 1101 -5.10 -6.90 25.89
N TRP A 1102 -6.39 -7.20 26.00
CA TRP A 1102 -7.20 -6.83 27.16
C TRP A 1102 -7.14 -7.87 28.28
N ASN A 1103 -7.79 -7.64 29.42
CA ASN A 1103 -7.83 -8.61 30.52
C ASN A 1103 -9.20 -8.68 31.21
N MET A 1104 -9.85 -9.84 31.23
CA MET A 1104 -11.09 -10.04 32.00
C MET A 1104 -10.86 -11.03 33.14
N THR A 1105 -11.26 -10.60 34.34
CA THR A 1105 -11.22 -11.36 35.58
C THR A 1105 -12.65 -11.62 36.05
N LEU A 1106 -12.97 -12.91 36.18
CA LEU A 1106 -14.24 -13.46 36.65
C LEU A 1106 -14.12 -13.76 38.16
N VAL A 1107 -15.10 -13.37 38.98
CA VAL A 1107 -15.14 -13.72 40.41
C VAL A 1107 -16.56 -14.12 40.82
N HIS A 1108 -16.72 -15.24 41.50
CA HIS A 1108 -18.02 -15.64 42.05
C HIS A 1108 -18.18 -14.96 43.42
N PRO A 1109 -19.21 -14.11 43.66
CA PRO A 1109 -19.37 -13.42 44.95
C PRO A 1109 -19.74 -14.33 46.13
N SER A 1110 -20.05 -15.61 45.85
CA SER A 1110 -20.18 -16.68 46.84
C SER A 1110 -18.82 -17.04 47.48
N TYR A 1111 -18.84 -17.76 48.60
CA TYR A 1111 -17.62 -18.16 49.29
C TYR A 1111 -16.82 -19.26 48.57
N GLY A 1112 -17.39 -19.93 47.57
CA GLY A 1112 -16.74 -20.98 46.75
C GLY A 1112 -16.88 -22.40 47.31
N VAL A 1113 -16.63 -23.40 46.47
CA VAL A 1113 -16.86 -24.82 46.80
C VAL A 1113 -15.93 -25.29 47.92
N GLY A 1114 -16.51 -25.76 49.02
CA GLY A 1114 -15.78 -26.39 50.12
C GLY A 1114 -15.00 -25.45 51.04
N VAL A 1115 -15.27 -24.14 51.01
CA VAL A 1115 -14.66 -23.12 51.87
C VAL A 1115 -15.69 -22.55 52.86
N GLY A 1116 -15.26 -21.93 53.96
CA GLY A 1116 -16.16 -21.29 54.92
C GLY A 1116 -16.68 -19.92 54.46
N PRO A 1117 -17.82 -19.42 54.99
CA PRO A 1117 -18.41 -18.13 54.59
C PRO A 1117 -17.50 -16.91 54.77
N GLU A 1118 -16.50 -16.98 55.65
CA GLU A 1118 -15.46 -15.96 55.80
C GLU A 1118 -14.63 -15.74 54.51
N ASN A 1119 -14.70 -16.67 53.55
CA ASN A 1119 -13.90 -16.61 52.34
C ASN A 1119 -14.28 -15.44 51.40
N THR A 1120 -15.53 -14.97 51.42
CA THR A 1120 -15.96 -13.81 50.64
C THR A 1120 -15.13 -12.56 50.96
N VAL A 1121 -14.68 -12.40 52.22
CA VAL A 1121 -13.79 -11.31 52.65
C VAL A 1121 -12.42 -11.41 51.96
N TRP A 1122 -11.86 -12.62 51.83
CA TRP A 1122 -10.59 -12.83 51.13
C TRP A 1122 -10.71 -12.60 49.62
N LYS A 1123 -11.86 -12.92 49.00
CA LYS A 1123 -12.14 -12.57 47.60
C LYS A 1123 -12.19 -11.04 47.41
N ILE A 1124 -12.96 -10.32 48.23
CA ILE A 1124 -13.07 -8.85 48.20
C ILE A 1124 -11.70 -8.17 48.40
N ASP A 1125 -10.92 -8.61 49.39
CA ASP A 1125 -9.56 -8.11 49.65
C ASP A 1125 -8.60 -8.42 48.49
N THR A 1126 -8.81 -9.51 47.74
CA THR A 1126 -8.03 -9.81 46.52
C THR A 1126 -8.39 -8.87 45.37
N ILE A 1127 -9.69 -8.63 45.11
CA ILE A 1127 -10.15 -7.66 44.09
C ILE A 1127 -9.58 -6.27 44.41
N ALA A 1128 -9.73 -5.82 45.65
CA ALA A 1128 -9.20 -4.56 46.14
C ALA A 1128 -7.69 -4.41 45.84
N LYS A 1129 -6.89 -5.40 46.25
CA LYS A 1129 -5.42 -5.42 46.00
C LYS A 1129 -5.06 -5.55 44.53
N PHE A 1130 -5.86 -6.24 43.72
CA PHE A 1130 -5.63 -6.39 42.29
C PHE A 1130 -5.83 -5.06 41.56
N LEU A 1131 -6.96 -4.38 41.82
CA LEU A 1131 -7.25 -3.05 41.28
C LEU A 1131 -6.19 -2.02 41.71
N ASP A 1132 -5.77 -2.03 42.98
CA ASP A 1132 -4.69 -1.15 43.49
C ASP A 1132 -3.32 -1.43 42.82
N LEU A 1133 -3.09 -2.66 42.33
CA LEU A 1133 -1.90 -3.03 41.57
C LEU A 1133 -1.98 -2.63 40.08
N LEU A 1134 -3.18 -2.62 39.49
CA LEU A 1134 -3.43 -2.18 38.11
C LEU A 1134 -3.44 -0.65 37.98
N ALA A 1135 -4.06 0.06 38.92
CA ALA A 1135 -4.37 1.49 38.79
C ALA A 1135 -3.17 2.39 38.39
N PRO A 1136 -1.95 2.23 38.95
CA PRO A 1136 -0.84 3.10 38.57
C PRO A 1136 -0.34 2.84 37.13
N HIS A 1137 -0.63 1.68 36.51
CA HIS A 1137 -0.26 1.40 35.11
C HIS A 1137 -1.12 2.19 34.11
N GLY A 1138 -2.24 2.77 34.57
CA GLY A 1138 -3.24 3.35 33.69
C GLY A 1138 -4.05 2.31 32.90
N ILE A 1139 -4.00 1.03 33.28
CA ILE A 1139 -4.91 0.00 32.73
C ILE A 1139 -6.33 0.43 33.07
N HIS A 1140 -7.16 0.61 32.04
CA HIS A 1140 -8.50 1.16 32.22
C HIS A 1140 -9.50 0.06 32.56
N VAL A 1141 -9.93 0.01 33.82
CA VAL A 1141 -10.89 -0.98 34.32
C VAL A 1141 -12.31 -0.42 34.25
N SER A 1142 -13.25 -1.15 33.65
CA SER A 1142 -14.69 -0.80 33.58
C SER A 1142 -15.56 -2.05 33.33
N ASP A 1143 -16.87 -1.86 33.31
CA ASP A 1143 -17.86 -2.88 32.93
C ASP A 1143 -17.76 -3.31 31.45
N MET A 1144 -18.25 -4.53 31.18
CA MET A 1144 -18.21 -5.15 29.86
C MET A 1144 -19.00 -4.39 28.81
N THR A 1145 -20.20 -3.90 29.13
CA THR A 1145 -21.04 -3.22 28.14
C THR A 1145 -20.39 -1.91 27.66
N SER A 1146 -19.88 -1.09 28.58
CA SER A 1146 -19.21 0.18 28.22
C SER A 1146 -17.94 -0.04 27.40
N LEU A 1147 -17.13 -1.06 27.74
CA LEU A 1147 -15.94 -1.40 26.97
C LEU A 1147 -16.27 -2.07 25.62
N ALA A 1148 -17.34 -2.85 25.54
CA ALA A 1148 -17.75 -3.52 24.33
C ALA A 1148 -18.45 -2.59 23.32
N ASP A 1149 -19.25 -1.62 23.77
CA ASP A 1149 -19.76 -0.54 22.91
C ASP A 1149 -18.60 0.27 22.32
N TRP A 1150 -17.57 0.58 23.13
CA TRP A 1150 -16.35 1.23 22.64
C TRP A 1150 -15.55 0.34 21.68
N TRP A 1151 -15.39 -0.95 21.97
CA TRP A 1151 -14.61 -1.87 21.14
C TRP A 1151 -15.27 -2.09 19.77
N ARG A 1152 -16.60 -2.26 19.72
CA ARG A 1152 -17.35 -2.36 18.45
C ARG A 1152 -17.22 -1.06 17.63
N ALA A 1153 -17.28 0.10 18.28
CA ALA A 1153 -17.05 1.38 17.59
C ALA A 1153 -15.59 1.53 17.10
N ARG A 1154 -14.59 1.09 17.88
CA ARG A 1154 -13.16 1.07 17.49
C ARG A 1154 -12.93 0.17 16.28
N ASP A 1155 -13.60 -0.96 16.24
CA ASP A 1155 -13.48 -1.92 15.14
C ASP A 1155 -13.92 -1.32 13.81
N GLU A 1156 -15.08 -0.65 13.77
CA GLU A 1156 -15.59 0.02 12.57
C GLU A 1156 -14.72 1.18 12.07
N VAL A 1157 -13.85 1.76 12.91
CA VAL A 1157 -12.91 2.81 12.48
C VAL A 1157 -11.87 2.24 11.52
N LYS A 1158 -11.75 2.87 10.34
CA LYS A 1158 -10.68 2.64 9.37
C LYS A 1158 -9.58 3.68 9.58
N LEU A 1159 -8.36 3.20 9.85
CA LEU A 1159 -7.16 4.03 9.98
C LEU A 1159 -6.34 3.98 8.68
N GLY A 1160 -6.17 5.12 8.04
CA GLY A 1160 -5.12 5.37 7.05
C GLY A 1160 -4.01 6.17 7.72
N ILE A 1161 -2.77 5.77 7.53
CA ILE A 1161 -1.61 6.41 8.14
C ILE A 1161 -0.40 6.21 7.23
N THR A 1162 0.35 7.29 7.04
CA THR A 1162 1.50 7.39 6.13
C THR A 1162 2.62 8.09 6.89
N TRP A 1163 3.83 7.56 6.78
CA TRP A 1163 5.02 8.26 7.27
C TRP A 1163 5.37 9.41 6.33
N ASN A 1164 5.75 10.57 6.85
CA ASN A 1164 5.99 11.80 6.08
C ASN A 1164 7.36 12.41 6.42
N GLY A 1165 8.37 11.54 6.57
CA GLY A 1165 9.75 11.92 6.87
C GLY A 1165 9.86 12.77 8.16
N PRO A 1166 10.58 13.92 8.14
CA PRO A 1166 10.84 14.72 9.34
C PRO A 1166 9.57 15.36 9.95
N TYR A 1167 8.43 15.34 9.25
CA TYR A 1167 7.14 15.83 9.75
C TYR A 1167 6.34 14.75 10.53
N GLY A 1168 6.93 13.58 10.78
CA GLY A 1168 6.28 12.49 11.48
C GLY A 1168 5.21 11.80 10.64
N TYR A 1169 4.04 11.55 11.21
CA TYR A 1169 2.95 10.84 10.55
C TYR A 1169 1.86 11.79 10.04
N VAL A 1170 1.27 11.46 8.90
CA VAL A 1170 -0.01 12.03 8.43
C VAL A 1170 -1.03 10.91 8.23
N GLY A 1171 -2.33 11.20 8.32
CA GLY A 1171 -3.32 10.15 8.14
C GLY A 1171 -4.78 10.59 8.15
N THR A 1172 -5.64 9.59 8.01
CA THR A 1172 -7.10 9.69 7.91
C THR A 1172 -7.77 8.69 8.86
N ILE A 1173 -8.75 9.14 9.62
CA ILE A 1173 -9.59 8.33 10.51
C ILE A 1173 -11.00 8.39 9.94
N THR A 1174 -11.48 7.31 9.34
CA THR A 1174 -12.87 7.22 8.87
C THR A 1174 -13.67 6.39 9.87
N VAL A 1175 -14.66 7.02 10.48
CA VAL A 1175 -15.54 6.41 11.50
C VAL A 1175 -16.72 5.74 10.80
N GLY A 1176 -17.04 4.52 11.22
CA GLY A 1176 -18.18 3.77 10.68
C GLY A 1176 -19.54 4.25 11.22
N SER A 1177 -20.50 3.33 11.26
CA SER A 1177 -21.89 3.61 11.65
C SER A 1177 -22.04 4.03 13.12
N LEU A 1178 -21.04 3.69 13.95
CA LEU A 1178 -21.00 3.99 15.38
C LEU A 1178 -20.06 5.16 15.67
N ALA A 1179 -20.59 6.20 16.33
CA ALA A 1179 -19.78 7.30 16.85
C ALA A 1179 -18.88 6.80 17.99
N ILE A 1180 -17.61 7.19 17.99
CA ILE A 1180 -16.62 6.71 18.98
C ILE A 1180 -16.13 7.85 19.87
N LYS A 1181 -16.37 7.70 21.18
CA LYS A 1181 -15.76 8.52 22.22
C LYS A 1181 -14.36 7.99 22.56
N ASN A 1182 -13.39 8.88 22.75
CA ASN A 1182 -12.02 8.52 23.10
C ASN A 1182 -11.40 7.46 22.16
N PHE A 1183 -11.50 7.65 20.84
CA PHE A 1183 -10.70 6.85 19.91
C PHE A 1183 -9.20 7.10 20.15
N GLY A 1184 -8.36 6.09 19.93
CA GLY A 1184 -6.92 6.19 20.16
C GLY A 1184 -6.07 5.62 19.02
N ILE A 1185 -4.89 6.19 18.84
CA ILE A 1185 -3.85 5.75 17.91
C ILE A 1185 -2.55 5.52 18.70
N GLU A 1186 -1.86 4.43 18.40
CA GLU A 1186 -0.57 4.08 19.01
C GLU A 1186 0.49 3.90 17.93
N PHE A 1187 1.56 4.67 18.04
CA PHE A 1187 2.67 4.79 17.09
C PHE A 1187 3.93 4.06 17.62
N SER A 1188 4.90 3.72 16.77
CA SER A 1188 6.22 3.23 17.22
C SER A 1188 7.06 4.29 17.92
N ASP A 1189 6.86 5.54 17.55
CA ASP A 1189 7.69 6.68 17.95
C ASP A 1189 6.94 7.59 18.92
N ASN A 1190 7.67 8.31 19.77
CA ASN A 1190 7.06 9.29 20.65
C ASN A 1190 6.55 10.46 19.80
N ILE A 1191 5.30 10.88 20.06
CA ILE A 1191 4.69 12.03 19.41
C ILE A 1191 4.98 13.28 20.24
N SER A 1192 5.52 14.33 19.61
CA SER A 1192 5.75 15.64 20.24
C SER A 1192 4.49 16.50 20.23
N SER A 1193 3.69 16.40 19.17
CA SER A 1193 2.45 17.15 18.98
C SER A 1193 1.52 16.44 17.99
N PHE A 1194 0.22 16.56 18.23
CA PHE A 1194 -0.83 15.98 17.38
C PHE A 1194 -1.88 17.04 17.03
N THR A 1195 -2.25 17.11 15.76
CA THR A 1195 -3.29 18.02 15.25
C THR A 1195 -4.28 17.24 14.39
N SER A 1196 -5.57 17.53 14.51
CA SER A 1196 -6.62 16.87 13.74
C SER A 1196 -7.87 17.73 13.64
N ASN A 1197 -8.61 17.63 12.53
CA ASN A 1197 -9.94 18.22 12.39
C ASN A 1197 -11.04 17.43 13.15
N GLY A 1198 -10.70 16.28 13.76
CA GLY A 1198 -11.55 15.55 14.72
C GLY A 1198 -11.60 16.16 16.12
N GLY A 1199 -10.91 17.29 16.33
CA GLY A 1199 -10.80 17.97 17.61
C GLY A 1199 -9.57 17.55 18.41
N ALA A 1200 -9.46 18.08 19.62
CA ALA A 1200 -8.28 17.90 20.46
C ALA A 1200 -8.07 16.46 20.93
N ALA A 1201 -6.79 16.06 21.01
CA ALA A 1201 -6.37 14.78 21.55
C ALA A 1201 -5.29 14.97 22.61
N THR A 1202 -5.31 14.11 23.62
CA THR A 1202 -4.20 13.94 24.56
C THR A 1202 -3.07 13.17 23.87
N VAL A 1203 -1.84 13.66 23.98
CA VAL A 1203 -0.62 12.92 23.63
C VAL A 1203 0.07 12.42 24.88
N ALA A 1204 0.54 11.18 24.88
CA ALA A 1204 1.31 10.56 25.97
C ALA A 1204 2.35 9.59 25.39
N GLY A 1205 3.54 10.11 25.07
CA GLY A 1205 4.60 9.36 24.40
C GLY A 1205 4.12 8.82 23.04
N ARG A 1206 4.05 7.50 22.91
CA ARG A 1206 3.58 6.78 21.70
C ARG A 1206 2.07 6.83 21.45
N ARG A 1207 1.26 7.26 22.44
CA ARG A 1207 -0.21 7.16 22.38
C ARG A 1207 -0.86 8.51 22.22
N VAL A 1208 -1.85 8.56 21.34
CA VAL A 1208 -2.73 9.72 21.14
C VAL A 1208 -4.17 9.26 21.34
N VAL A 1209 -4.94 9.97 22.16
CA VAL A 1209 -6.36 9.65 22.43
C VAL A 1209 -7.20 10.92 22.33
N PHE A 1210 -8.23 10.89 21.49
CA PHE A 1210 -9.15 12.02 21.29
C PHE A 1210 -9.90 12.36 22.57
N SER A 1211 -10.04 13.65 22.89
CA SER A 1211 -10.70 14.13 24.12
C SER A 1211 -12.23 14.25 23.99
N GLY A 1212 -12.79 13.85 22.84
CA GLY A 1212 -14.21 13.96 22.52
C GLY A 1212 -14.75 12.75 21.76
N THR A 1213 -15.92 12.92 21.16
CA THR A 1213 -16.57 11.90 20.32
C THR A 1213 -16.36 12.23 18.85
N LEU A 1214 -15.74 11.33 18.11
CA LEU A 1214 -15.73 11.36 16.65
C LEU A 1214 -17.09 10.86 16.14
N ALA A 1215 -17.72 11.61 15.24
CA ALA A 1215 -19.10 11.36 14.84
C ALA A 1215 -19.23 10.11 13.95
N ALA A 1216 -20.41 9.46 13.97
CA ALA A 1216 -20.71 8.37 13.04
C ALA A 1216 -20.65 8.86 11.59
N ASN A 1217 -20.16 7.99 10.69
CA ASN A 1217 -20.02 8.23 9.24
C ASN A 1217 -19.20 9.49 8.88
N SER A 1218 -18.24 9.85 9.74
CA SER A 1218 -17.33 10.98 9.54
C SER A 1218 -15.96 10.54 9.02
N SER A 1219 -15.20 11.47 8.45
CA SER A 1219 -13.78 11.28 8.18
C SER A 1219 -12.97 12.47 8.68
N HIS A 1220 -11.85 12.17 9.32
CA HIS A 1220 -10.98 13.15 9.97
C HIS A 1220 -9.55 12.99 9.50
N THR A 1221 -8.85 14.09 9.23
CA THR A 1221 -7.41 14.10 8.94
C THR A 1221 -6.61 14.36 10.22
N PHE A 1222 -5.35 13.90 10.26
CA PHE A 1222 -4.42 14.23 11.33
C PHE A 1222 -2.97 14.35 10.86
N THR A 1223 -2.17 15.06 11.67
CA THR A 1223 -0.71 15.10 11.62
C THR A 1223 -0.18 14.87 13.03
N ALA A 1224 0.79 13.96 13.17
CA ALA A 1224 1.43 13.58 14.43
C ALA A 1224 2.94 13.72 14.28
N ASN A 1225 3.48 14.86 14.71
CA ASN A 1225 4.93 15.12 14.65
C ASN A 1225 5.64 14.24 15.70
N VAL A 1226 6.78 13.65 15.36
CA VAL A 1226 7.61 12.88 16.30
C VAL A 1226 8.42 13.80 17.23
N GLN A 1227 9.08 13.21 18.24
CA GLN A 1227 10.05 13.86 19.13
C GLN A 1227 11.48 13.83 18.59
#